data_AF-W2K494-F1
#
_entry.id   AF-W2K494-F1
#
_cell.length_a   1.000
_cell.length_b   1.000
_cell.length_c   1.000
_cell.angle_alpha   90.00
_cell.angle_beta   90.00
_cell.angle_gamma   90.00
#
_symmetry.space_group_name_H-M   'P 1'
#
loop_
_entity.id
_entity.type
_entity.pdbx_description
1 polymer ?
#
loop_
_entity_poly.entity_id
_entity_poly.type
_entity_poly.pdbx_seq_one_letter_code
_entity_poly.pdbx_strand_id
1 'polypeptide(L)'
;MGGSSKTSAPSSQYVDLSPWSYAWWWFILLAVHLITGGYNAAFALFYYELKDTYLYRTLEYSRIGMLAKDHPTITVVNALMASMHGGCALLMVGGSLWRRELVFSLVAPENGENSSTRTKVQAFDDRVSSRLESMKRHTSQVYSRVWGRRGFLGVNGRSFHAILLGRELLETLLQTIQAYRMSWYLPRMLLNRFYLFLLVLNCWSSVFIYSLLKRDEARKRFYCLVSDCIIDLVSSIGIPLIVVISYIGDYDSELKGFQLEYWYDDVWSARVLNEFQMVLVVSWSDLISRTVFSIGLIATTTNLKELLRKVPVKGSKRRVSAADNAMTFNKSKKMEVIHQIRSTVRLTREPSKLVKVGSGNYTGTGLRTRREQNLLFLAHIVFGAWGVVVLGLHIQASVQPELPQCALQVRPWAVTEPACYLAILDCYHLGISDKKAEVQAKWSEFDRSTVVTLAIRHCTALEVPDSIADFHLTTGIKLYNSTIYEWGASAAVTNTNHPALIWLYFVRVHLPDGRLPEGIMSTDFPTNLYDLEFTYTNVREVPDDLDTKWLIGTTVYFEYSELTSIPSVILRLDPYSISFTGSPITELSPEVFEVPDLVYMYLGSIPIQDLPPDVTNLSPALGYLYLTDTNVSFFWSWIDPLVEKTLGWPRAPLLMGGSKYCAELEKITRGESTTFSVPPLPGYSILMDASEENRDTVLHTANCDMENAVPVYPIDLEDRVSALQ
;
A
#
# COMPACT_ATOMS: atom_id res chain seq x y z
N MET A 1 -14.69 20.21 69.25
CA MET A 1 -14.29 21.06 68.11
C MET A 1 -12.78 20.93 67.93
N GLY A 2 -12.37 20.29 66.83
CA GLY A 2 -10.97 20.18 66.40
C GLY A 2 -10.98 20.08 64.89
N GLY A 3 -10.88 21.24 64.22
CA GLY A 3 -10.89 21.32 62.77
C GLY A 3 -9.58 20.82 62.20
N SER A 4 -9.60 19.65 61.56
CA SER A 4 -8.53 19.22 60.67
C SER A 4 -8.71 19.93 59.33
N SER A 5 -7.84 20.91 59.05
CA SER A 5 -7.65 21.44 57.71
C SER A 5 -7.11 20.32 56.81
N LYS A 6 -7.97 19.78 55.94
CA LYS A 6 -7.53 18.94 54.82
C LYS A 6 -6.76 19.83 53.85
N THR A 7 -5.44 19.86 53.98
CA THR A 7 -4.55 20.33 52.92
C THR A 7 -4.72 19.41 51.72
N SER A 8 -5.18 19.98 50.60
CA SER A 8 -5.23 19.31 49.31
C SER A 8 -3.83 18.87 48.90
N ALA A 9 -3.62 17.57 48.73
CA ALA A 9 -2.39 17.05 48.14
C ALA A 9 -2.19 17.67 46.74
N PRO A 10 -0.97 18.12 46.39
CA PRO A 10 -0.71 18.67 45.07
C PRO A 10 -0.94 17.60 44.00
N SER A 11 -1.58 17.97 42.89
CA SER A 11 -1.77 17.10 41.72
C SER A 11 -0.41 16.54 41.27
N SER A 12 -0.24 15.22 41.26
CA SER A 12 0.98 14.60 40.74
C SER A 12 1.18 15.02 39.29
N GLN A 13 2.32 15.66 38.99
CA GLN A 13 2.67 16.08 37.63
C GLN A 13 3.35 14.95 36.82
N TYR A 14 3.63 13.81 37.43
CA TYR A 14 4.40 12.70 36.85
C TYR A 14 3.74 11.36 37.15
N VAL A 15 4.00 10.39 36.28
CA VAL A 15 3.73 8.97 36.52
C VAL A 15 4.99 8.34 37.10
N ASP A 16 4.96 8.13 38.40
CA ASP A 16 6.04 7.53 39.17
C ASP A 16 6.07 6.01 38.94
N LEU A 17 7.17 5.52 38.36
CA LEU A 17 7.38 4.12 37.99
C LEU A 17 8.45 3.44 38.85
N SER A 18 8.28 2.13 39.09
CA SER A 18 9.35 1.28 39.63
C SER A 18 10.52 1.21 38.64
N PRO A 19 11.76 0.91 39.07
CA PRO A 19 12.90 0.76 38.16
C PRO A 19 12.67 -0.23 37.02
N TRP A 20 11.98 -1.34 37.30
CA TRP A 20 11.67 -2.37 36.30
C TRP A 20 10.62 -1.89 35.31
N SER A 21 9.53 -1.27 35.79
CA SER A 21 8.50 -0.68 34.93
C SER A 21 9.06 0.44 34.05
N TYR A 22 9.97 1.27 34.59
CA TYR A 22 10.63 2.33 33.84
C TYR A 22 11.53 1.75 32.73
N ALA A 23 12.27 0.67 33.02
CA ALA A 23 13.07 -0.03 32.02
C ALA A 23 12.19 -0.62 30.89
N TRP A 24 11.05 -1.24 31.23
CA TRP A 24 10.09 -1.72 30.24
C TRP A 24 9.60 -0.63 29.31
N TRP A 25 9.16 0.51 29.85
CA TRP A 25 8.72 1.64 29.03
C TRP A 25 9.85 2.24 28.18
N TRP A 26 11.10 2.18 28.67
CA TRP A 26 12.26 2.53 27.86
C TRP A 26 12.40 1.64 26.62
N PHE A 27 12.30 0.32 26.79
CA PHE A 27 12.35 -0.61 25.65
C PHE A 27 11.16 -0.46 24.71
N ILE A 28 9.95 -0.28 25.23
CA ILE A 28 8.73 -0.07 24.41
C ILE A 28 8.90 1.19 23.54
N LEU A 29 9.27 2.32 24.14
CA LEU A 29 9.42 3.58 23.40
C LEU A 29 10.59 3.53 22.41
N LEU A 30 11.66 2.81 22.73
CA LEU A 30 12.73 2.54 21.77
C LEU A 30 12.21 1.72 20.58
N ALA A 31 11.46 0.64 20.85
CA ALA A 31 10.90 -0.24 19.83
C ALA A 31 9.97 0.53 18.89
N VAL A 32 9.12 1.43 19.41
CA VAL A 32 8.26 2.30 18.57
C VAL A 32 9.10 3.11 17.57
N HIS A 33 10.20 3.73 18.01
CA HIS A 33 11.07 4.47 17.09
C HIS A 33 11.82 3.56 16.11
N LEU A 34 12.30 2.40 16.55
CA LEU A 34 13.00 1.46 15.67
C LEU A 34 12.08 0.86 14.60
N ILE A 35 10.87 0.45 14.99
CA ILE A 35 9.86 -0.09 14.06
C ILE A 35 9.45 0.99 13.06
N THR A 36 9.11 2.20 13.54
CA THR A 36 8.69 3.29 12.66
C THR A 36 9.81 3.76 11.74
N GLY A 37 11.03 3.91 12.28
CA GLY A 37 12.20 4.30 11.49
C GLY A 37 12.59 3.24 10.47
N GLY A 38 12.58 1.97 10.86
CA GLY A 38 12.86 0.83 9.98
C GLY A 38 11.83 0.70 8.86
N TYR A 39 10.54 0.84 9.17
CA TYR A 39 9.47 0.83 8.17
C TYR A 39 9.66 1.95 7.15
N ASN A 40 9.85 3.19 7.59
CA ASN A 40 10.06 4.32 6.68
C ASN A 40 11.35 4.17 5.84
N ALA A 41 12.41 3.60 6.41
CA ALA A 41 13.64 3.32 5.67
C ALA A 41 13.42 2.25 4.59
N ALA A 42 12.72 1.15 4.93
CA ALA A 42 12.36 0.11 3.98
C ALA A 42 11.44 0.65 2.87
N PHE A 43 10.47 1.50 3.21
CA PHE A 43 9.55 2.10 2.25
C PHE A 43 10.26 3.10 1.31
N ALA A 44 11.25 3.84 1.82
CA ALA A 44 12.10 4.71 1.00
C ALA A 44 12.94 3.89 0.00
N LEU A 45 13.56 2.79 0.46
CA LEU A 45 14.30 1.86 -0.40
C LEU A 45 13.39 1.22 -1.45
N PHE A 46 12.19 0.79 -1.04
CA PHE A 46 11.18 0.24 -1.94
C PHE A 46 10.86 1.21 -3.09
N TYR A 47 10.49 2.46 -2.79
CA TYR A 47 10.20 3.46 -3.84
C TYR A 47 11.41 3.89 -4.66
N TYR A 48 12.62 3.77 -4.10
CA TYR A 48 13.85 4.05 -4.85
C TYR A 48 14.07 3.02 -5.97
N GLU A 49 13.80 1.74 -5.70
CA GLU A 49 13.99 0.63 -6.63
C GLU A 49 12.75 0.33 -7.49
N LEU A 50 11.55 0.70 -7.03
CA LEU A 50 10.26 0.26 -7.59
C LEU A 50 10.17 0.46 -9.11
N LYS A 51 10.55 1.63 -9.62
CA LYS A 51 10.47 1.97 -11.06
C LYS A 51 11.17 0.97 -11.99
N ASP A 52 12.19 0.25 -11.49
CA ASP A 52 13.02 -0.66 -12.27
C ASP A 52 12.57 -2.14 -12.11
N THR A 53 11.42 -2.37 -11.46
CA THR A 53 10.88 -3.71 -11.17
C THR A 53 9.81 -4.13 -12.18
N TYR A 54 9.58 -5.44 -12.30
CA TYR A 54 8.42 -5.97 -13.03
C TYR A 54 7.11 -5.55 -12.33
N LEU A 55 7.10 -5.58 -10.99
CA LEU A 55 5.95 -5.15 -10.20
C LEU A 55 5.45 -3.75 -10.57
N TYR A 56 6.34 -2.77 -10.74
CA TYR A 56 5.92 -1.42 -11.13
C TYR A 56 5.22 -1.39 -12.48
N ARG A 57 5.70 -2.15 -13.46
CA ARG A 57 5.06 -2.20 -14.79
C ARG A 57 3.64 -2.73 -14.68
N THR A 58 3.40 -3.76 -13.87
CA THR A 58 2.05 -4.30 -13.66
C THR A 58 1.15 -3.35 -12.86
N LEU A 59 1.71 -2.63 -11.88
CA LEU A 59 0.97 -1.62 -11.13
C LEU A 59 0.61 -0.40 -11.98
N GLU A 60 1.52 0.04 -12.84
CA GLU A 60 1.29 1.12 -13.80
C GLU A 60 0.23 0.72 -14.83
N TYR A 61 0.35 -0.49 -15.40
CA TYR A 61 -0.67 -1.10 -16.25
C TYR A 61 -2.05 -1.10 -15.56
N SER A 62 -2.10 -1.51 -14.29
CA SER A 62 -3.34 -1.58 -13.50
C SER A 62 -3.76 -0.24 -12.88
N ARG A 63 -3.00 0.85 -13.12
CA ARG A 63 -3.23 2.20 -12.58
C ARG A 63 -3.27 2.30 -11.06
N ILE A 64 -2.47 1.49 -10.38
CA ILE A 64 -2.36 1.49 -8.92
C ILE A 64 -1.13 2.25 -8.45
N GLY A 65 -1.35 3.27 -7.63
CA GLY A 65 -0.29 4.08 -7.02
C GLY A 65 0.16 5.27 -7.87
N MET A 66 1.06 6.07 -7.31
CA MET A 66 1.65 7.21 -8.02
C MET A 66 2.70 6.77 -9.06
N LEU A 67 2.80 7.55 -10.14
CA LEU A 67 3.72 7.30 -11.27
C LEU A 67 5.19 7.41 -10.87
N ALA A 68 6.08 6.77 -11.63
CA ALA A 68 7.53 6.74 -11.39
C ALA A 68 8.18 8.13 -11.21
N LYS A 69 7.65 9.15 -11.89
CA LYS A 69 8.12 10.54 -11.76
C LYS A 69 8.00 11.09 -10.32
N ASP A 70 7.05 10.57 -9.55
CA ASP A 70 6.76 11.02 -8.19
C ASP A 70 7.50 10.21 -7.12
N HIS A 71 8.02 9.02 -7.48
CA HIS A 71 8.74 8.11 -6.58
C HIS A 71 9.92 8.75 -5.85
N PRO A 72 10.80 9.56 -6.50
CA PRO A 72 11.91 10.22 -5.80
C PRO A 72 11.44 11.10 -4.64
N THR A 73 10.32 11.79 -4.80
CA THR A 73 9.76 12.64 -3.73
C THR A 73 9.26 11.79 -2.57
N ILE A 74 8.56 10.70 -2.86
CA ILE A 74 8.09 9.74 -1.86
C ILE A 74 9.28 9.15 -1.09
N THR A 75 10.34 8.75 -1.80
CA THR A 75 11.60 8.25 -1.20
C THR A 75 12.21 9.27 -0.24
N VAL A 76 12.35 10.54 -0.64
CA VAL A 76 12.94 11.59 0.20
C VAL A 76 12.11 11.83 1.46
N VAL A 77 10.78 11.91 1.34
CA VAL A 77 9.89 12.14 2.49
C VAL A 77 10.03 11.01 3.51
N ASN A 78 9.99 9.74 3.06
CA ASN A 78 10.14 8.59 3.95
C ASN A 78 11.56 8.50 4.55
N ALA A 79 12.61 8.80 3.79
CA ALA A 79 13.98 8.84 4.30
C ALA A 79 14.17 9.91 5.40
N LEU A 80 13.52 11.07 5.26
CA LEU A 80 13.50 12.09 6.30
C LEU A 80 12.79 11.60 7.57
N MET A 81 11.63 10.96 7.43
CA MET A 81 10.92 10.36 8.57
C MET A 81 11.76 9.29 9.27
N ALA A 82 12.39 8.40 8.50
CA ALA A 82 13.30 7.39 9.03
C ALA A 82 14.45 8.03 9.84
N SER A 83 15.05 9.09 9.30
CA SER A 83 16.14 9.83 9.95
C SER A 83 15.69 10.48 11.26
N MET A 84 14.48 11.05 11.30
CA MET A 84 13.92 11.65 12.51
C MET A 84 13.68 10.62 13.62
N HIS A 85 13.09 9.47 13.29
CA HIS A 85 12.90 8.38 14.26
C HIS A 85 14.22 7.74 14.69
N GLY A 86 15.15 7.53 13.77
CA GLY A 86 16.50 7.06 14.05
C GLY A 86 17.26 8.00 15.00
N GLY A 87 17.17 9.31 14.78
CA GLY A 87 17.70 10.32 15.69
C GLY A 87 17.12 10.22 17.10
N CYS A 88 15.82 10.01 17.23
CA CYS A 88 15.17 9.80 18.54
C CYS A 88 15.69 8.53 19.25
N ALA A 89 15.85 7.43 18.52
CA ALA A 89 16.40 6.18 19.06
C ALA A 89 17.87 6.35 19.50
N LEU A 90 18.69 7.02 18.68
CA LEU A 90 20.09 7.32 18.98
C LEU A 90 20.22 8.20 20.23
N LEU A 91 19.34 9.18 20.43
CA LEU A 91 19.34 10.00 21.65
C LEU A 91 19.02 9.18 22.90
N MET A 92 18.10 8.22 22.81
CA MET A 92 17.77 7.33 23.92
C MET A 92 18.93 6.39 24.27
N VAL A 93 19.50 5.71 23.26
CA VAL A 93 20.61 4.77 23.44
C VAL A 93 21.88 5.51 23.89
N GLY A 94 22.28 6.55 23.16
CA GLY A 94 23.47 7.35 23.46
C GLY A 94 23.39 8.05 24.81
N GLY A 95 22.22 8.61 25.17
CA GLY A 95 22.00 9.20 26.49
C GLY A 95 22.11 8.18 27.62
N SER A 96 21.63 6.95 27.39
CA SER A 96 21.69 5.87 28.37
C SER A 96 23.11 5.32 28.55
N LEU A 97 23.85 5.14 27.46
CA LEU A 97 25.25 4.73 27.48
C LEU A 97 26.12 5.77 28.19
N TRP A 98 25.91 7.06 27.90
CA TRP A 98 26.70 8.14 28.50
C TRP A 98 26.48 8.24 30.01
N ARG A 99 25.22 8.14 30.46
CA ARG A 99 24.87 8.22 31.89
C ARG A 99 25.03 6.88 32.62
N ARG A 100 25.33 5.80 31.91
CA ARG A 100 25.37 4.41 32.42
C ARG A 100 24.08 4.02 33.16
N GLU A 101 22.96 4.61 32.77
CA GLU A 101 21.63 4.40 33.32
C GLU A 101 20.60 4.66 32.23
N LEU A 102 19.48 3.94 32.23
CA LEU A 102 18.41 4.14 31.23
C LEU A 102 17.81 5.55 31.35
N VAL A 103 17.95 6.36 30.30
CA VAL A 103 17.41 7.72 30.20
C VAL A 103 16.80 7.95 28.82
N PHE A 104 15.74 8.75 28.75
CA PHE A 104 15.01 9.03 27.51
C PHE A 104 15.64 10.13 26.63
N SER A 105 16.48 11.01 27.17
CA SER A 105 17.15 12.10 26.45
C SER A 105 18.46 12.51 27.14
N LEU A 106 19.40 13.10 26.37
CA LEU A 106 20.68 13.61 26.89
C LEU A 106 20.50 14.80 27.86
N VAL A 107 19.45 15.62 27.67
CA VAL A 107 19.24 16.87 28.43
C VAL A 107 18.56 16.54 29.76
N ALA A 108 19.24 16.80 30.87
CA ALA A 108 18.63 16.75 32.20
C ALA A 108 17.59 17.88 32.32
N PRO A 109 16.45 17.67 33.00
CA PRO A 109 15.65 18.81 33.46
C PRO A 109 16.56 19.68 34.35
N GLU A 110 16.65 20.97 34.04
CA GLU A 110 17.31 21.96 34.90
C GLU A 110 16.61 21.93 36.27
N ASN A 111 17.17 21.17 37.20
CA ASN A 111 16.94 21.42 38.62
C ASN A 111 17.72 22.70 38.92
N GLY A 112 16.99 23.79 39.15
CA GLY A 112 17.58 25.02 39.61
C GLY A 112 18.22 24.82 40.98
N GLU A 113 19.51 24.56 41.00
CA GLU A 113 20.37 24.75 42.16
C GLU A 113 21.70 25.34 41.67
N ASN A 114 21.92 26.59 42.07
CA ASN A 114 23.18 27.28 41.95
C ASN A 114 24.28 26.45 42.64
N SER A 115 25.23 25.93 41.88
CA SER A 115 26.54 25.58 42.43
C SER A 115 27.64 26.14 41.54
N SER A 116 28.04 27.36 41.88
CA SER A 116 29.31 27.95 41.52
C SER A 116 30.45 27.10 42.11
N THR A 117 31.18 26.38 41.26
CA THR A 117 32.63 26.15 41.45
C THR A 117 33.21 25.61 40.15
N ARG A 118 33.93 26.48 39.44
CA ARG A 118 34.65 26.18 38.21
C ARG A 118 36.13 26.09 38.55
N THR A 119 36.66 24.87 38.64
CA THR A 119 38.11 24.65 38.71
C THR A 119 38.61 24.35 37.30
N LYS A 120 39.51 25.21 36.81
CA LYS A 120 40.20 25.10 35.51
C LYS A 120 41.01 23.82 35.44
N VAL A 121 40.93 23.06 34.34
CA VAL A 121 42.10 22.44 33.68
C VAL A 121 41.85 22.29 32.15
N GLN A 122 42.78 22.89 31.41
CA GLN A 122 43.27 22.70 30.03
C GLN A 122 42.33 22.53 28.81
N ALA A 123 42.52 23.50 27.91
CA ALA A 123 42.14 23.53 26.53
C ALA A 123 43.15 22.75 25.67
N PHE A 124 42.65 21.81 24.86
CA PHE A 124 43.23 21.43 23.57
C PHE A 124 42.20 20.63 22.76
N ASP A 125 41.14 21.28 22.22
CA ASP A 125 40.51 20.89 20.92
C ASP A 125 39.41 21.89 20.45
N ASP A 126 39.65 23.19 20.53
CA ASP A 126 38.58 24.22 20.60
C ASP A 126 37.88 24.62 19.28
N ARG A 127 38.24 24.08 18.11
CA ARG A 127 37.60 24.49 16.82
C ARG A 127 36.55 23.53 16.26
N VAL A 128 36.74 22.22 16.43
CA VAL A 128 35.74 21.21 16.02
C VAL A 128 34.69 21.04 17.11
N SER A 129 35.11 21.04 18.38
CA SER A 129 34.23 20.98 19.55
C SER A 129 33.32 22.22 19.67
N SER A 130 33.80 23.42 19.33
CA SER A 130 32.98 24.65 19.41
C SER A 130 31.93 24.76 18.31
N ARG A 131 32.21 24.24 17.09
CA ARG A 131 31.19 24.11 16.03
C ARG A 131 30.14 23.05 16.38
N LEU A 132 30.58 21.90 16.92
CA LEU A 132 29.68 20.84 17.39
C LEU A 132 28.83 21.30 18.59
N GLU A 133 29.41 22.04 19.54
CA GLU A 133 28.71 22.61 20.70
C GLU A 133 27.80 23.78 20.30
N SER A 134 28.17 24.59 19.31
CA SER A 134 27.30 25.64 18.75
C SER A 134 26.07 25.04 18.04
N MET A 135 26.28 24.01 17.21
CA MET A 135 25.22 23.30 16.51
C MET A 135 24.33 22.51 17.48
N LYS A 136 24.91 21.90 18.51
CA LYS A 136 24.20 21.25 19.64
C LYS A 136 23.41 22.26 20.48
N ARG A 137 23.92 23.48 20.70
CA ARG A 137 23.18 24.56 21.38
C ARG A 137 22.04 25.09 20.52
N HIS A 138 22.24 25.25 19.21
CA HIS A 138 21.20 25.74 18.31
C HIS A 138 20.07 24.71 18.16
N THR A 139 20.42 23.45 17.94
CA THR A 139 19.45 22.34 17.89
C THR A 139 18.76 22.11 19.24
N SER A 140 19.48 22.20 20.36
CA SER A 140 18.89 22.15 21.71
C SER A 140 17.98 23.35 22.01
N GLN A 141 18.29 24.54 21.52
CA GLN A 141 17.44 25.74 21.64
C GLN A 141 16.18 25.65 20.80
N VAL A 142 16.26 25.13 19.57
CA VAL A 142 15.09 24.89 18.72
C VAL A 142 14.24 23.74 19.29
N TYR A 143 14.87 22.64 19.69
CA TYR A 143 14.22 21.50 20.36
C TYR A 143 13.51 21.93 21.65
N SER A 144 14.16 22.72 22.52
CA SER A 144 13.54 23.20 23.77
C SER A 144 12.44 24.24 23.56
N ARG A 145 12.50 25.04 22.48
CA ARG A 145 11.44 26.01 22.13
C ARG A 145 10.21 25.34 21.52
N VAL A 146 10.38 24.27 20.75
CA VAL A 146 9.26 23.60 20.07
C VAL A 146 8.79 22.36 20.84
N TRP A 147 9.70 21.45 21.22
CA TRP A 147 9.42 20.18 21.92
C TRP A 147 9.76 20.17 23.42
N GLY A 148 10.37 21.21 23.98
CA GLY A 148 10.67 21.24 25.42
C GLY A 148 9.42 21.41 26.27
N ARG A 149 9.46 20.97 27.53
CA ARG A 149 8.34 21.01 28.50
C ARG A 149 7.54 22.33 28.62
N ARG A 150 8.13 23.50 28.34
CA ARG A 150 7.46 24.82 28.28
C ARG A 150 7.39 25.42 26.85
N GLY A 151 7.88 24.69 25.85
CA GLY A 151 7.85 25.04 24.44
C GLY A 151 6.44 24.95 23.85
N PHE A 152 6.32 25.29 22.57
CA PHE A 152 5.02 25.39 21.88
C PHE A 152 4.20 24.08 21.93
N LEU A 153 4.86 22.92 21.79
CA LEU A 153 4.24 21.58 21.87
C LEU A 153 4.44 20.89 23.23
N GLY A 154 5.03 21.58 24.22
CA GLY A 154 5.41 20.98 25.51
C GLY A 154 4.26 20.81 26.51
N VAL A 155 4.38 19.81 27.40
CA VAL A 155 3.36 19.38 28.37
C VAL A 155 2.88 20.47 29.34
N ASN A 156 3.62 21.56 29.51
CA ASN A 156 3.27 22.73 30.34
C ASN A 156 3.15 24.06 29.56
N GLY A 157 2.97 24.02 28.22
CA GLY A 157 2.79 25.22 27.39
C GLY A 157 1.44 25.94 27.64
N ARG A 158 1.39 27.27 27.43
CA ARG A 158 0.15 28.08 27.61
C ARG A 158 -1.01 27.65 26.70
N SER A 159 -0.70 27.06 25.55
CA SER A 159 -1.67 26.58 24.55
C SER A 159 -1.76 25.05 24.47
N PHE A 160 -1.17 24.32 25.43
CA PHE A 160 -1.03 22.86 25.39
C PHE A 160 -2.38 22.15 25.14
N HIS A 161 -3.43 22.53 25.86
CA HIS A 161 -4.75 21.93 25.69
C HIS A 161 -5.40 22.22 24.33
N ALA A 162 -5.16 23.40 23.75
CA ALA A 162 -5.71 23.75 22.43
C ALA A 162 -4.96 23.04 21.30
N ILE A 163 -3.63 22.90 21.41
CA ILE A 163 -2.81 22.21 20.42
C ILE A 163 -3.02 20.69 20.49
N LEU A 164 -3.08 20.14 21.71
CA LEU A 164 -3.43 18.73 21.91
C LEU A 164 -4.81 18.42 21.33
N LEU A 165 -5.80 19.30 21.56
CA LEU A 165 -7.14 19.11 21.01
C LEU A 165 -7.17 19.20 19.47
N GLY A 166 -6.47 20.17 18.89
CA GLY A 166 -6.36 20.29 17.44
C GLY A 166 -5.66 19.10 16.79
N ARG A 167 -4.65 18.56 17.46
CA ARG A 167 -3.93 17.35 17.05
C ARG A 167 -4.83 16.12 17.08
N GLU A 168 -5.51 15.87 18.20
CA GLU A 168 -6.44 14.74 18.36
C GLU A 168 -7.61 14.80 17.35
N LEU A 169 -8.10 16.00 17.03
CA LEU A 169 -9.10 16.20 15.99
C LEU A 169 -8.57 15.85 14.60
N LEU A 170 -7.36 16.30 14.26
CA LEU A 170 -6.71 15.99 12.99
C LEU A 170 -6.43 14.49 12.86
N GLU A 171 -5.89 13.86 13.90
CA GLU A 171 -5.59 12.43 13.93
C GLU A 171 -6.88 11.61 13.81
N THR A 172 -7.92 11.93 14.58
CA THR A 172 -9.23 11.26 14.47
C THR A 172 -9.81 11.41 13.08
N LEU A 173 -9.70 12.59 12.46
CA LEU A 173 -10.15 12.81 11.09
C LEU A 173 -9.38 11.93 10.09
N LEU A 174 -8.05 11.92 10.15
CA LEU A 174 -7.21 11.11 9.25
C LEU A 174 -7.43 9.61 9.47
N GLN A 175 -7.57 9.14 10.72
CA GLN A 175 -7.88 7.75 11.04
C GLN A 175 -9.29 7.37 10.56
N THR A 176 -10.25 8.29 10.62
CA THR A 176 -11.59 8.08 10.07
C THR A 176 -11.56 7.99 8.55
N ILE A 177 -10.78 8.85 7.87
CA ILE A 177 -10.56 8.78 6.42
C ILE A 177 -9.93 7.44 6.06
N GLN A 178 -8.93 6.97 6.82
CA GLN A 178 -8.30 5.66 6.62
C GLN A 178 -9.31 4.52 6.80
N ALA A 179 -10.14 4.54 7.84
CA ALA A 179 -11.19 3.54 8.07
C ALA A 179 -12.23 3.53 6.94
N TYR A 180 -12.62 4.71 6.47
CA TYR A 180 -13.51 4.86 5.32
C TYR A 180 -12.87 4.28 4.05
N ARG A 181 -11.60 4.56 3.77
CA ARG A 181 -10.87 3.93 2.65
C ARG A 181 -10.82 2.41 2.79
N MET A 182 -10.53 1.88 3.97
CA MET A 182 -10.56 0.43 4.22
C MET A 182 -11.94 -0.19 3.97
N SER A 183 -13.03 0.56 4.18
CA SER A 183 -14.39 0.11 3.86
C SER A 183 -14.61 -0.12 2.36
N TRP A 184 -13.88 0.61 1.51
CA TRP A 184 -13.91 0.49 0.05
C TRP A 184 -12.89 -0.52 -0.51
N TYR A 185 -11.69 -0.58 0.06
CA TYR A 185 -10.57 -1.31 -0.57
C TYR A 185 -10.15 -2.61 0.14
N LEU A 186 -10.63 -2.87 1.36
CA LEU A 186 -10.19 -4.03 2.13
C LEU A 186 -11.31 -5.07 2.27
N PRO A 187 -11.31 -6.14 1.45
CA PRO A 187 -12.32 -7.20 1.54
C PRO A 187 -12.19 -8.03 2.83
N ARG A 188 -11.03 -7.99 3.51
CA ARG A 188 -10.80 -8.69 4.79
C ARG A 188 -11.61 -8.08 5.92
N MET A 189 -12.81 -8.61 6.13
CA MET A 189 -13.74 -8.14 7.17
C MET A 189 -13.12 -8.10 8.57
N LEU A 190 -12.32 -9.10 8.95
CA LEU A 190 -11.71 -9.13 10.28
C LEU A 190 -10.70 -7.99 10.49
N LEU A 191 -9.89 -7.67 9.48
CA LEU A 191 -8.90 -6.61 9.57
C LEU A 191 -9.58 -5.23 9.57
N ASN A 192 -10.63 -5.05 8.75
CA ASN A 192 -11.46 -3.86 8.75
C ASN A 192 -12.15 -3.63 10.12
N ARG A 193 -12.80 -4.67 10.66
CA ARG A 193 -13.44 -4.64 12.00
C ARG A 193 -12.46 -4.35 13.12
N PHE A 194 -11.27 -4.95 13.08
CA PHE A 194 -10.21 -4.71 14.06
C PHE A 194 -9.79 -3.25 14.07
N TYR A 195 -9.52 -2.66 12.90
CA TYR A 195 -9.13 -1.26 12.79
C TYR A 195 -10.23 -0.31 13.28
N LEU A 196 -11.47 -0.57 12.86
CA LEU A 196 -12.62 0.22 13.31
C LEU A 196 -12.81 0.13 14.83
N PHE A 197 -12.67 -1.06 15.42
CA PHE A 197 -12.73 -1.21 16.87
C PHE A 197 -11.68 -0.35 17.58
N LEU A 198 -10.45 -0.28 17.08
CA LEU A 198 -9.42 0.61 17.63
C LEU A 198 -9.81 2.08 17.50
N LEU A 199 -10.36 2.51 16.36
CA LEU A 199 -10.81 3.90 16.16
C LEU A 199 -11.92 4.29 17.12
N VAL A 200 -12.93 3.43 17.30
CA VAL A 200 -14.04 3.66 18.25
C VAL A 200 -13.50 3.70 19.69
N LEU A 201 -12.61 2.77 20.05
CA LEU A 201 -11.94 2.79 21.35
C LEU A 201 -11.15 4.08 21.56
N ASN A 202 -10.45 4.58 20.53
CA ASN A 202 -9.71 5.83 20.63
C ASN A 202 -10.65 7.02 20.88
N CYS A 203 -11.74 7.11 20.11
CA CYS A 203 -12.78 8.14 20.28
C CYS A 203 -13.37 8.15 21.70
N TRP A 204 -13.57 6.96 22.29
CA TRP A 204 -14.14 6.82 23.63
C TRP A 204 -13.10 6.82 24.75
N SER A 205 -11.81 6.67 24.44
CA SER A 205 -10.72 6.52 25.42
C SER A 205 -10.71 7.70 26.38
N SER A 206 -10.80 8.92 25.84
CA SER A 206 -10.83 10.16 26.61
C SER A 206 -12.05 10.22 27.55
N VAL A 207 -13.23 9.80 27.09
CA VAL A 207 -14.46 9.77 27.91
C VAL A 207 -14.36 8.75 29.05
N PHE A 208 -13.90 7.53 28.77
CA PHE A 208 -13.77 6.48 29.77
C PHE A 208 -12.66 6.78 30.78
N ILE A 209 -11.49 7.23 30.32
CA ILE A 209 -10.35 7.52 31.18
C ILE A 209 -10.68 8.66 32.16
N TYR A 210 -11.33 9.72 31.70
CA TYR A 210 -11.69 10.85 32.56
C TYR A 210 -12.84 10.54 33.53
N SER A 211 -13.73 9.61 33.20
CA SER A 211 -14.83 9.18 34.09
C SER A 211 -14.40 8.16 35.16
N LEU A 212 -13.48 7.24 34.82
CA LEU A 212 -13.01 6.17 35.71
C LEU A 212 -11.90 6.63 36.68
N LEU A 213 -10.92 7.41 36.23
CA LEU A 213 -9.74 7.78 37.02
C LEU A 213 -9.93 9.11 37.78
N LYS A 214 -10.77 9.17 38.81
CA LYS A 214 -11.21 10.44 39.42
C LYS A 214 -10.13 11.34 40.09
N ARG A 215 -8.88 10.90 40.30
CA ARG A 215 -7.91 11.62 41.15
C ARG A 215 -6.47 11.77 40.65
N ASP A 216 -6.05 11.12 39.56
CA ASP A 216 -4.65 11.15 39.08
C ASP A 216 -4.58 11.64 37.61
N GLU A 217 -4.39 12.94 37.44
CA GLU A 217 -4.32 13.60 36.13
C GLU A 217 -3.11 13.16 35.30
N ALA A 218 -1.98 12.81 35.92
CA ALA A 218 -0.82 12.30 35.19
C ALA A 218 -1.09 10.92 34.58
N ARG A 219 -1.75 10.03 35.32
CA ARG A 219 -2.16 8.72 34.79
C ARG A 219 -3.21 8.81 33.69
N LYS A 220 -4.18 9.73 33.79
CA LYS A 220 -5.15 9.96 32.71
C LYS A 220 -4.46 10.31 31.41
N ARG A 221 -3.60 11.33 31.44
CA ARG A 221 -2.84 11.78 30.27
C ARG A 221 -1.98 10.66 29.70
N PHE A 222 -1.35 9.87 30.56
CA PHE A 222 -0.55 8.73 30.16
C PHE A 222 -1.36 7.69 29.38
N TYR A 223 -2.53 7.24 29.88
CA TYR A 223 -3.34 6.24 29.17
C TYR A 223 -3.93 6.76 27.85
N CYS A 224 -4.31 8.05 27.76
CA CYS A 224 -4.72 8.66 26.50
C CYS A 224 -3.58 8.62 25.47
N LEU A 225 -2.38 9.08 25.86
CA LEU A 225 -1.21 9.09 24.97
C LEU A 225 -0.75 7.69 24.55
N VAL A 226 -0.90 6.67 25.41
CA VAL A 226 -0.61 5.28 25.03
C VAL A 226 -1.62 4.77 24.00
N SER A 227 -2.90 5.08 24.18
CA SER A 227 -3.96 4.66 23.24
C SER A 227 -3.74 5.29 21.87
N ASP A 228 -3.47 6.61 21.85
CA ASP A 228 -3.09 7.39 20.68
C ASP A 228 -1.87 6.79 19.94
N CYS A 229 -0.80 6.51 20.69
CA CYS A 229 0.41 5.90 20.13
C CYS A 229 0.14 4.54 19.45
N ILE A 230 -0.74 3.72 20.03
CA ILE A 230 -1.07 2.39 19.48
C ILE A 230 -1.85 2.55 18.18
N ILE A 231 -2.88 3.39 18.16
CA ILE A 231 -3.71 3.55 16.96
C ILE A 231 -2.92 4.21 15.82
N ASP A 232 -2.05 5.19 16.11
CA ASP A 232 -1.20 5.80 15.09
C ASP A 232 -0.24 4.79 14.47
N LEU A 233 0.38 3.94 15.31
CA LEU A 233 1.27 2.87 14.86
C LEU A 233 0.52 1.84 14.00
N VAL A 234 -0.67 1.40 14.44
CA VAL A 234 -1.48 0.44 13.68
C VAL A 234 -1.96 1.05 12.35
N SER A 235 -2.43 2.31 12.37
CA SER A 235 -2.94 3.01 11.19
C SER A 235 -1.89 3.21 10.11
N SER A 236 -0.69 3.66 10.51
CA SER A 236 0.37 4.05 9.58
C SER A 236 1.27 2.89 9.15
N ILE A 237 1.43 1.86 9.99
CA ILE A 237 2.39 0.77 9.79
C ILE A 237 1.73 -0.60 9.89
N GLY A 238 0.94 -0.83 10.94
CA GLY A 238 0.35 -2.14 11.22
C GLY A 238 -0.49 -2.69 10.07
N ILE A 239 -1.43 -1.89 9.55
CA ILE A 239 -2.30 -2.31 8.44
C ILE A 239 -1.49 -2.59 7.15
N PRO A 240 -0.67 -1.66 6.62
CA PRO A 240 0.14 -1.95 5.43
C PRO A 240 1.05 -3.18 5.59
N LEU A 241 1.68 -3.35 6.77
CA LEU A 241 2.58 -4.47 7.01
C LEU A 241 1.85 -5.82 7.04
N ILE A 242 0.66 -5.90 7.64
CA ILE A 242 -0.17 -7.12 7.63
C ILE A 242 -0.52 -7.52 6.19
N VAL A 243 -0.85 -6.54 5.35
CA VAL A 243 -1.14 -6.77 3.93
C VAL A 243 0.11 -7.31 3.22
N VAL A 244 1.24 -6.61 3.29
CA VAL A 244 2.50 -7.01 2.62
C VAL A 244 2.96 -8.41 3.04
N ILE A 245 2.92 -8.73 4.32
CA ILE A 245 3.30 -10.06 4.83
C ILE A 245 2.43 -11.17 4.22
N SER A 246 1.19 -10.86 3.86
CA SER A 246 0.28 -11.86 3.27
C SER A 246 0.65 -12.26 1.84
N TYR A 247 1.46 -11.45 1.14
CA TYR A 247 1.88 -11.70 -0.25
C TYR A 247 3.37 -12.03 -0.39
N ILE A 248 4.13 -12.06 0.72
CA ILE A 248 5.58 -12.31 0.67
C ILE A 248 5.92 -13.71 0.14
N GLY A 249 5.03 -14.68 0.33
CA GLY A 249 5.20 -16.05 -0.16
C GLY A 249 5.01 -16.19 -1.67
N ASP A 250 4.24 -15.28 -2.28
CA ASP A 250 3.93 -15.30 -3.71
C ASP A 250 4.92 -14.44 -4.53
N TYR A 251 5.75 -13.63 -3.86
CA TYR A 251 6.67 -12.69 -4.50
C TYR A 251 7.93 -13.40 -5.01
N ASP A 252 8.22 -13.21 -6.28
CA ASP A 252 9.41 -13.71 -6.96
C ASP A 252 10.52 -12.65 -6.97
N SER A 253 11.64 -12.96 -6.32
CA SER A 253 12.78 -12.06 -6.19
C SER A 253 13.61 -11.91 -7.47
N GLU A 254 13.62 -12.92 -8.33
CA GLU A 254 14.36 -12.87 -9.60
C GLU A 254 13.59 -12.03 -10.63
N LEU A 255 12.27 -12.24 -10.70
CA LEU A 255 11.37 -11.42 -11.51
C LEU A 255 11.22 -9.99 -10.97
N LYS A 256 11.45 -9.80 -9.66
CA LYS A 256 11.11 -8.57 -8.92
C LYS A 256 9.62 -8.23 -9.04
N GLY A 257 8.76 -9.21 -8.79
CA GLY A 257 7.31 -9.07 -8.91
C GLY A 257 6.56 -10.37 -8.63
N PHE A 258 5.36 -10.50 -9.17
CA PHE A 258 4.56 -11.73 -9.10
C PHE A 258 4.52 -12.39 -10.46
N GLN A 259 4.51 -13.72 -10.51
CA GLN A 259 4.45 -14.47 -11.77
C GLN A 259 3.20 -14.10 -12.58
N LEU A 260 3.28 -14.25 -13.91
CA LEU A 260 2.25 -13.78 -14.85
C LEU A 260 0.88 -14.38 -14.54
N GLU A 261 0.86 -15.67 -14.22
CA GLU A 261 -0.32 -16.48 -13.91
C GLU A 261 -1.18 -15.85 -12.79
N TYR A 262 -0.55 -15.26 -11.78
CA TYR A 262 -1.28 -14.60 -10.69
C TYR A 262 -2.09 -13.39 -11.17
N TRP A 263 -1.60 -12.66 -12.17
CA TRP A 263 -2.31 -11.49 -12.70
C TRP A 263 -3.56 -11.86 -13.52
N TYR A 264 -3.58 -13.08 -14.08
CA TYR A 264 -4.74 -13.65 -14.76
C TYR A 264 -5.75 -14.32 -13.81
N ASP A 265 -5.35 -14.67 -12.57
CA ASP A 265 -6.30 -15.16 -11.56
C ASP A 265 -7.21 -14.02 -11.08
N ASP A 266 -8.50 -14.10 -11.42
CA ASP A 266 -9.48 -13.06 -11.13
C ASP A 266 -9.54 -12.69 -9.64
N VAL A 267 -9.52 -13.69 -8.75
CA VAL A 267 -9.70 -13.48 -7.30
C VAL A 267 -8.42 -12.97 -6.66
N TRP A 268 -7.27 -13.54 -7.02
CA TRP A 268 -5.99 -13.11 -6.49
C TRP A 268 -5.65 -11.69 -6.99
N SER A 269 -5.77 -11.44 -8.29
CA SER A 269 -5.44 -10.15 -8.92
C SER A 269 -6.32 -9.03 -8.38
N ALA A 270 -7.64 -9.25 -8.37
CA ALA A 270 -8.57 -8.27 -7.81
C ALA A 270 -8.32 -8.00 -6.31
N ARG A 271 -7.93 -9.01 -5.53
CA ARG A 271 -7.61 -8.83 -4.11
C ARG A 271 -6.31 -8.04 -3.92
N VAL A 272 -5.24 -8.39 -4.64
CA VAL A 272 -3.93 -7.74 -4.45
C VAL A 272 -3.98 -6.29 -4.89
N LEU A 273 -4.60 -5.98 -6.04
CA LEU A 273 -4.72 -4.62 -6.57
C LEU A 273 -5.54 -3.72 -5.64
N ASN A 274 -6.60 -4.27 -5.05
CA ASN A 274 -7.43 -3.56 -4.09
C ASN A 274 -6.67 -3.28 -2.77
N GLU A 275 -6.04 -4.30 -2.19
CA GLU A 275 -5.31 -4.16 -0.93
C GLU A 275 -4.05 -3.30 -1.07
N PHE A 276 -3.40 -3.29 -2.23
CA PHE A 276 -2.23 -2.47 -2.50
C PHE A 276 -2.53 -0.98 -2.53
N GLN A 277 -3.78 -0.56 -2.76
CA GLN A 277 -4.18 0.85 -2.59
C GLN A 277 -4.05 1.34 -1.14
N MET A 278 -4.01 0.41 -0.17
CA MET A 278 -3.77 0.73 1.24
C MET A 278 -2.27 0.74 1.58
N VAL A 279 -1.44 0.02 0.82
CA VAL A 279 0.01 -0.07 1.04
C VAL A 279 0.74 1.07 0.34
N LEU A 280 0.50 1.21 -0.95
CA LEU A 280 1.15 2.19 -1.83
C LEU A 280 0.62 3.59 -1.59
N VAL A 281 1.46 4.57 -1.88
CA VAL A 281 1.06 5.98 -1.95
C VAL A 281 0.25 6.16 -3.23
N VAL A 282 -1.04 6.45 -3.07
CA VAL A 282 -1.97 6.67 -4.19
C VAL A 282 -2.21 8.15 -4.49
N SER A 283 -1.83 9.04 -3.58
CA SER A 283 -1.99 10.49 -3.77
C SER A 283 -1.08 11.30 -2.84
N TRP A 284 -0.94 12.60 -3.14
CA TRP A 284 -0.24 13.54 -2.26
C TRP A 284 -0.90 13.67 -0.88
N SER A 285 -2.23 13.63 -0.81
CA SER A 285 -2.94 13.68 0.47
C SER A 285 -2.69 12.42 1.32
N ASP A 286 -2.56 11.25 0.69
CA ASP A 286 -2.18 10.01 1.37
C ASP A 286 -0.76 10.11 1.94
N LEU A 287 0.21 10.59 1.14
CA LEU A 287 1.59 10.80 1.61
C LEU A 287 1.65 11.79 2.80
N ILE A 288 0.90 12.89 2.72
CA ILE A 288 0.80 13.88 3.80
C ILE A 288 0.21 13.23 5.05
N SER A 289 -0.89 12.48 4.92
CA SER A 289 -1.52 11.79 6.06
C SER A 289 -0.55 10.85 6.77
N ARG A 290 0.18 10.02 6.02
CA ARG A 290 1.20 9.11 6.57
C ARG A 290 2.34 9.86 7.27
N THR A 291 2.76 10.98 6.70
CA THR A 291 3.77 11.87 7.30
C THR A 291 3.28 12.48 8.61
N VAL A 292 2.02 12.93 8.66
CA VAL A 292 1.39 13.46 9.88
C VAL A 292 1.37 12.41 10.99
N PHE A 293 0.98 11.17 10.70
CA PHE A 293 1.03 10.08 11.68
C PHE A 293 2.45 9.81 12.19
N SER A 294 3.45 9.78 11.30
CA SER A 294 4.85 9.55 11.72
C SER A 294 5.37 10.68 12.63
N ILE A 295 5.07 11.94 12.31
CA ILE A 295 5.44 13.09 13.15
C ILE A 295 4.65 13.07 14.47
N GLY A 296 3.36 12.70 14.42
CA GLY A 296 2.49 12.49 15.57
C GLY A 296 3.11 11.51 16.57
N LEU A 297 3.58 10.35 16.10
CA LEU A 297 4.28 9.36 16.92
C LEU A 297 5.51 9.95 17.64
N ILE A 298 6.30 10.82 16.99
CA ILE A 298 7.42 11.51 17.65
C ILE A 298 6.92 12.43 18.76
N ALA A 299 5.85 13.20 18.50
CA ALA A 299 5.26 14.09 19.49
C ALA A 299 4.66 13.32 20.69
N THR A 300 3.88 12.27 20.44
CA THR A 300 3.28 11.42 21.50
C THR A 300 4.33 10.70 22.32
N THR A 301 5.33 10.09 21.69
CA THR A 301 6.42 9.42 22.42
C THR A 301 7.25 10.43 23.23
N THR A 302 7.47 11.65 22.73
CA THR A 302 8.15 12.71 23.49
C THR A 302 7.36 13.11 24.73
N ASN A 303 6.04 13.32 24.59
CA ASN A 303 5.16 13.62 25.72
C ASN A 303 5.16 12.47 26.74
N LEU A 304 5.06 11.22 26.30
CA LEU A 304 5.15 10.05 27.18
C LEU A 304 6.47 10.04 27.98
N LYS A 305 7.62 10.28 27.32
CA LYS A 305 8.93 10.36 27.98
C LYS A 305 8.98 11.45 29.05
N GLU A 306 8.34 12.61 28.82
CA GLU A 306 8.29 13.70 29.80
C GLU A 306 7.38 13.41 31.00
N LEU A 307 6.34 12.59 30.83
CA LEU A 307 5.43 12.19 31.91
C LEU A 307 6.02 11.13 32.85
N LEU A 308 6.90 10.27 32.35
CA LEU A 308 7.43 9.13 33.11
C LEU A 308 8.60 9.54 34.02
N ARG A 309 8.52 9.16 35.31
CA ARG A 309 9.59 9.39 36.29
C ARG A 309 9.99 8.10 36.99
N LYS A 310 11.30 7.85 37.07
CA LYS A 310 11.85 6.72 37.85
C LYS A 310 11.86 7.06 39.34
N VAL A 311 11.23 6.23 40.17
CA VAL A 311 11.29 6.34 41.63
C VAL A 311 12.47 5.52 42.17
N PRO A 312 13.37 6.10 42.98
CA PRO A 312 14.44 5.33 43.61
C PRO A 312 13.87 4.34 44.64
N VAL A 313 14.41 3.12 44.67
CA VAL A 313 14.00 2.08 45.62
C VAL A 313 14.15 2.60 47.06
N LYS A 314 13.06 2.63 47.83
CA LYS A 314 13.11 2.92 49.28
C LYS A 314 13.92 1.83 49.98
N GLY A 315 15.22 2.07 50.15
CA GLY A 315 16.12 1.10 50.77
C GLY A 315 17.60 1.50 50.89
N SER A 316 18.04 2.64 50.36
CA SER A 316 19.41 3.11 50.63
C SER A 316 19.44 3.99 51.88
N LYS A 317 19.50 3.35 53.06
CA LYS A 317 20.07 4.00 54.25
C LYS A 317 21.53 4.28 53.91
N ARG A 318 21.86 5.53 53.55
CA ARG A 318 23.23 6.02 53.61
C ARG A 318 23.69 5.81 55.06
N ARG A 319 24.52 4.79 55.29
CA ARG A 319 25.32 4.66 56.52
C ARG A 319 26.22 5.88 56.58
N VAL A 320 25.80 6.91 57.31
CA VAL A 320 26.74 7.89 57.84
C VAL A 320 27.49 7.15 58.94
N SER A 321 28.75 6.82 58.65
CA SER A 321 29.67 6.25 59.63
C SER A 321 29.91 7.31 60.70
N ALA A 322 29.44 7.04 61.92
CA ALA A 322 29.90 7.76 63.09
C ALA A 322 31.34 7.34 63.39
N ALA A 323 32.22 8.31 63.57
CA ALA A 323 33.52 8.15 64.20
C ALA A 323 33.61 9.21 65.30
N ASP A 324 34.01 8.75 66.48
CA ASP A 324 33.87 9.39 67.78
C ASP A 324 34.75 10.62 68.00
N ASN A 325 34.29 11.58 68.82
CA ASN A 325 34.74 11.71 70.22
C ASN A 325 34.32 13.04 70.90
N ALA A 326 33.76 12.86 72.10
CA ALA A 326 33.97 13.63 73.34
C ALA A 326 33.34 15.02 73.60
N MET A 327 32.53 15.01 74.67
CA MET A 327 32.52 15.92 75.84
C MET A 327 31.54 17.12 75.93
N THR A 328 30.49 16.88 76.76
CA THR A 328 30.05 17.61 77.97
C THR A 328 29.25 18.94 77.92
N PHE A 329 28.12 18.90 78.66
CA PHE A 329 27.47 19.95 79.50
C PHE A 329 26.91 21.21 78.78
N ASN A 330 25.78 21.83 79.15
CA ASN A 330 24.83 21.70 80.25
C ASN A 330 23.50 22.40 79.90
N LYS A 331 22.41 22.03 80.56
CA LYS A 331 21.14 22.78 80.65
C LYS A 331 21.29 23.96 81.61
N SER A 332 20.96 25.17 81.17
CA SER A 332 20.36 26.28 81.94
C SER A 332 20.21 27.45 80.95
N LYS A 333 19.02 27.99 80.66
CA LYS A 333 18.31 28.89 81.57
C LYS A 333 16.85 29.03 81.13
N LYS A 334 16.00 29.02 82.14
CA LYS A 334 14.55 29.24 82.15
C LYS A 334 14.26 30.75 82.12
N MET A 335 13.12 31.10 81.53
CA MET A 335 12.17 32.13 81.97
C MET A 335 12.53 33.61 81.83
N GLU A 336 11.73 34.33 81.03
CA GLU A 336 11.17 35.69 81.18
C GLU A 336 10.67 36.15 79.80
N VAL A 337 9.50 36.72 79.53
CA VAL A 337 8.41 37.34 80.29
C VAL A 337 7.12 37.19 79.45
N ILE A 338 6.00 36.94 80.13
CA ILE A 338 4.63 37.05 79.63
C ILE A 338 4.15 38.50 79.77
N HIS A 339 3.25 38.91 78.86
CA HIS A 339 2.31 40.05 78.92
C HIS A 339 2.74 41.43 78.42
N GLN A 340 2.12 41.84 77.31
CA GLN A 340 1.52 43.16 76.99
C GLN A 340 1.18 43.13 75.47
N ILE A 341 0.04 43.51 74.89
CA ILE A 341 -1.18 44.23 75.26
C ILE A 341 -2.28 43.74 74.29
N ARG A 342 -3.49 43.58 74.80
CA ARG A 342 -4.73 43.25 74.08
C ARG A 342 -5.60 44.50 74.07
N SER A 343 -5.94 45.03 72.90
CA SER A 343 -6.95 46.09 72.68
C SER A 343 -6.85 46.54 71.21
N THR A 344 -7.86 46.81 70.38
CA THR A 344 -9.33 46.79 70.40
C THR A 344 -9.71 47.15 68.94
N VAL A 345 -10.61 46.45 68.25
CA VAL A 345 -11.62 47.02 67.30
C VAL A 345 -12.59 45.88 66.91
N ARG A 346 -13.88 46.19 67.05
CA ARG A 346 -15.06 45.37 66.74
C ARG A 346 -15.70 45.88 65.44
N LEU A 347 -16.44 44.98 64.77
CA LEU A 347 -17.49 45.18 63.75
C LEU A 347 -16.96 45.53 62.34
N THR A 348 -17.24 44.74 61.30
CA THR A 348 -18.58 44.49 60.75
C THR A 348 -18.74 43.08 60.15
N ARG A 349 -19.95 42.55 60.26
CA ARG A 349 -20.42 41.26 59.74
C ARG A 349 -21.46 41.58 58.66
N GLU A 350 -21.20 41.19 57.42
CA GLU A 350 -22.22 41.11 56.35
C GLU A 350 -22.27 39.69 55.78
N PRO A 351 -23.44 39.25 55.27
CA PRO A 351 -23.76 37.84 55.10
C PRO A 351 -23.10 37.22 53.87
N SER A 352 -22.47 36.06 54.06
CA SER A 352 -22.00 35.20 52.98
C SER A 352 -23.18 34.74 52.12
N LYS A 353 -23.26 35.22 50.88
CA LYS A 353 -24.05 34.58 49.82
C LYS A 353 -23.53 33.15 49.64
N LEU A 354 -24.38 32.19 49.99
CA LEU A 354 -24.18 30.77 49.75
C LEU A 354 -24.25 30.54 48.22
N VAL A 355 -23.10 30.56 47.53
CA VAL A 355 -23.05 30.07 46.15
C VAL A 355 -23.03 28.56 46.22
N LYS A 356 -24.17 27.97 45.84
CA LYS A 356 -24.38 26.54 45.62
C LYS A 356 -23.37 26.09 44.55
N VAL A 357 -22.27 25.46 44.96
CA VAL A 357 -21.32 24.83 44.03
C VAL A 357 -21.97 23.54 43.52
N GLY A 358 -22.49 23.61 42.29
CA GLY A 358 -22.89 22.43 41.54
C GLY A 358 -21.66 21.55 41.25
N SER A 359 -21.79 20.27 41.60
CA SER A 359 -20.81 19.23 41.36
C SER A 359 -20.58 19.01 39.87
N GLY A 360 -19.41 19.41 39.36
CA GLY A 360 -18.94 19.07 38.02
C GLY A 360 -17.63 18.28 38.09
N ASN A 361 -17.57 17.11 37.45
CA ASN A 361 -16.43 16.18 37.44
C ASN A 361 -15.12 16.71 36.83
N TYR A 362 -15.07 17.98 36.40
CA TYR A 362 -13.94 18.59 35.68
C TYR A 362 -13.11 19.58 36.51
N THR A 363 -13.43 19.79 37.79
CA THR A 363 -12.72 20.76 38.66
C THR A 363 -11.31 20.33 39.05
N GLY A 364 -10.87 19.11 38.70
CA GLY A 364 -9.53 18.57 39.02
C GLY A 364 -8.48 18.76 37.92
N THR A 365 -8.89 19.15 36.71
CA THR A 365 -7.94 19.51 35.64
C THR A 365 -7.41 20.91 35.95
N GLY A 366 -6.09 21.13 35.99
CA GLY A 366 -5.45 22.41 36.33
C GLY A 366 -5.70 23.58 35.35
N LEU A 367 -6.85 23.59 34.67
CA LEU A 367 -7.35 24.62 33.76
C LEU A 367 -7.76 25.86 34.55
N ARG A 368 -7.21 27.02 34.15
CA ARG A 368 -7.36 28.29 34.88
C ARG A 368 -8.68 29.00 34.57
N THR A 369 -9.36 28.66 33.47
CA THR A 369 -10.57 29.36 33.03
C THR A 369 -11.76 28.44 32.76
N ARG A 370 -12.97 28.93 33.07
CA ARG A 370 -14.25 28.23 32.81
C ARG A 370 -14.48 27.93 31.32
N ARG A 371 -13.87 28.73 30.43
CA ARG A 371 -13.93 28.56 28.97
C ARG A 371 -13.14 27.34 28.49
N GLU A 372 -11.96 27.08 29.06
CA GLU A 372 -11.14 25.91 28.72
C GLU A 372 -11.77 24.60 29.21
N GLN A 373 -12.37 24.62 30.41
CA GLN A 373 -13.09 23.46 30.95
C GLN A 373 -14.32 23.12 30.09
N ASN A 374 -15.07 24.13 29.65
CA ASN A 374 -16.21 23.93 28.75
C ASN A 374 -15.78 23.44 27.36
N LEU A 375 -14.66 23.94 26.82
CA LEU A 375 -14.12 23.51 25.53
C LEU A 375 -13.69 22.04 25.57
N LEU A 376 -12.98 21.64 26.63
CA LEU A 376 -12.56 20.25 26.84
C LEU A 376 -13.78 19.34 26.98
N PHE A 377 -14.79 19.75 27.76
CA PHE A 377 -16.03 19.00 27.92
C PHE A 377 -16.77 18.83 26.59
N LEU A 378 -16.90 19.91 25.81
CA LEU A 378 -17.52 19.87 24.49
C LEU A 378 -16.78 18.93 23.55
N ALA A 379 -15.45 18.97 23.55
CA ALA A 379 -14.65 18.07 22.74
C ALA A 379 -14.85 16.59 23.09
N HIS A 380 -14.90 16.24 24.37
CA HIS A 380 -15.19 14.85 24.78
C HIS A 380 -16.58 14.39 24.31
N ILE A 381 -17.59 15.27 24.34
CA ILE A 381 -18.90 14.98 23.77
C ILE A 381 -18.80 14.74 22.26
N VAL A 382 -18.06 15.60 21.54
CA VAL A 382 -17.87 15.48 20.10
C VAL A 382 -17.18 14.16 19.75
N PHE A 383 -16.07 13.80 20.41
CA PHE A 383 -15.38 12.52 20.18
C PHE A 383 -16.26 11.32 20.54
N GLY A 384 -16.95 11.38 21.68
CA GLY A 384 -17.90 10.34 22.10
C GLY A 384 -19.00 10.11 21.06
N ALA A 385 -19.63 11.19 20.60
CA ALA A 385 -20.66 11.16 19.57
C ALA A 385 -20.11 10.70 18.22
N TRP A 386 -18.91 11.13 17.84
CA TRP A 386 -18.24 10.69 16.62
C TRP A 386 -18.01 9.18 16.61
N GLY A 387 -17.52 8.61 17.72
CA GLY A 387 -17.36 7.16 17.85
C GLY A 387 -18.68 6.39 17.67
N VAL A 388 -19.82 6.96 18.11
CA VAL A 388 -21.15 6.38 17.86
C VAL A 388 -21.54 6.46 16.39
N VAL A 389 -21.29 7.60 15.73
CA VAL A 389 -21.56 7.79 14.29
C VAL A 389 -20.75 6.80 13.46
N VAL A 390 -19.43 6.73 13.69
CA VAL A 390 -18.53 5.83 12.96
C VAL A 390 -18.93 4.37 13.19
N LEU A 391 -19.24 3.97 14.43
CA LEU A 391 -19.73 2.62 14.72
C LEU A 391 -21.06 2.34 14.01
N GLY A 392 -22.00 3.29 14.01
CA GLY A 392 -23.28 3.16 13.33
C GLY A 392 -23.13 2.96 11.82
N LEU A 393 -22.25 3.74 11.18
CA LEU A 393 -21.90 3.60 9.76
C LEU A 393 -21.28 2.23 9.47
N HIS A 394 -20.36 1.77 10.31
CA HIS A 394 -19.74 0.46 10.13
C HIS A 394 -20.73 -0.70 10.33
N ILE A 395 -21.64 -0.59 11.30
CA ILE A 395 -22.73 -1.57 11.48
C ILE A 395 -23.63 -1.58 10.25
N GLN A 396 -24.04 -0.41 9.76
CA GLN A 396 -24.86 -0.27 8.55
C GLN A 396 -24.20 -0.95 7.35
N ALA A 397 -22.90 -0.75 7.14
CA ALA A 397 -22.17 -1.43 6.06
C ALA A 397 -22.00 -2.95 6.31
N SER A 398 -21.87 -3.35 7.58
CA SER A 398 -21.66 -4.76 7.97
C SER A 398 -22.91 -5.62 7.88
N VAL A 399 -24.12 -5.03 7.88
CA VAL A 399 -25.39 -5.78 7.77
C VAL A 399 -25.80 -6.07 6.33
N GLN A 400 -25.07 -5.55 5.33
CA GLN A 400 -25.36 -5.84 3.93
C GLN A 400 -25.28 -7.35 3.64
N PRO A 401 -26.22 -7.92 2.86
CA PRO A 401 -26.24 -9.34 2.56
C PRO A 401 -25.00 -9.74 1.75
N GLU A 402 -24.56 -10.98 1.95
CA GLU A 402 -23.53 -11.58 1.09
C GLU A 402 -24.19 -12.11 -0.17
N LEU A 403 -23.61 -11.76 -1.32
CA LEU A 403 -24.12 -12.14 -2.63
C LEU A 403 -23.18 -13.14 -3.30
N PRO A 404 -23.67 -14.27 -3.83
CA PRO A 404 -22.81 -15.28 -4.46
C PRO A 404 -22.06 -14.75 -5.69
N GLN A 405 -22.64 -13.81 -6.42
CA GLN A 405 -22.02 -13.15 -7.56
C GLN A 405 -20.93 -12.14 -7.17
N CYS A 406 -20.76 -11.83 -5.88
CA CYS A 406 -19.76 -10.88 -5.40
C CYS A 406 -18.58 -11.61 -4.75
N ALA A 407 -17.74 -12.21 -5.60
CA ALA A 407 -16.57 -12.98 -5.16
C ALA A 407 -15.61 -12.18 -4.26
N LEU A 408 -15.48 -10.87 -4.50
CA LEU A 408 -14.84 -9.94 -3.57
C LEU A 408 -15.78 -8.80 -3.21
N GLN A 409 -16.60 -9.03 -2.20
CA GLN A 409 -17.50 -8.02 -1.66
C GLN A 409 -16.76 -7.04 -0.74
N VAL A 410 -17.06 -5.75 -0.90
CA VAL A 410 -16.59 -4.66 -0.03
C VAL A 410 -17.78 -4.03 0.69
N ARG A 411 -17.53 -3.29 1.77
CA ARG A 411 -18.59 -2.81 2.66
C ARG A 411 -18.41 -1.33 2.95
N PRO A 412 -18.61 -0.46 1.93
CA PRO A 412 -18.44 0.97 2.07
C PRO A 412 -19.49 1.57 3.00
N TRP A 413 -19.08 2.60 3.75
CA TRP A 413 -19.99 3.30 4.66
C TRP A 413 -20.98 4.17 3.91
N ALA A 414 -22.21 4.25 4.44
CA ALA A 414 -23.30 5.04 3.89
C ALA A 414 -23.79 4.60 2.49
N VAL A 415 -23.43 3.39 2.05
CA VAL A 415 -23.94 2.78 0.82
C VAL A 415 -25.03 1.77 1.17
N THR A 416 -26.19 1.92 0.53
CA THR A 416 -27.39 1.12 0.84
C THR A 416 -27.47 -0.17 0.05
N GLU A 417 -26.82 -0.25 -1.11
CA GLU A 417 -26.74 -1.44 -1.94
C GLU A 417 -25.45 -2.22 -1.65
N PRO A 418 -25.42 -3.55 -1.85
CA PRO A 418 -24.19 -4.33 -1.81
C PRO A 418 -23.17 -3.80 -2.82
N ALA A 419 -21.91 -3.64 -2.42
CA ALA A 419 -20.82 -3.18 -3.28
C ALA A 419 -19.80 -4.30 -3.52
N CYS A 420 -19.37 -4.46 -4.76
CA CYS A 420 -18.59 -5.62 -5.18
C CYS A 420 -17.42 -5.14 -6.02
N TYR A 421 -16.20 -5.47 -5.60
CA TYR A 421 -15.00 -5.11 -6.36
C TYR A 421 -14.82 -6.06 -7.56
N LEU A 422 -14.98 -7.37 -7.30
CA LEU A 422 -15.03 -8.44 -8.31
C LEU A 422 -16.45 -9.00 -8.33
N ALA A 423 -17.10 -8.85 -9.48
CA ALA A 423 -18.40 -9.47 -9.76
C ALA A 423 -18.20 -10.65 -10.72
N ILE A 424 -18.70 -11.83 -10.34
CA ILE A 424 -18.70 -13.04 -11.17
C ILE A 424 -20.14 -13.43 -11.47
N LEU A 425 -20.54 -13.27 -12.73
CA LEU A 425 -21.78 -13.81 -13.25
C LEU A 425 -21.51 -15.24 -13.75
N ASP A 426 -21.72 -16.21 -12.88
CA ASP A 426 -21.62 -17.63 -13.23
C ASP A 426 -23.01 -18.20 -13.50
N CYS A 427 -23.37 -18.36 -14.78
CA CYS A 427 -24.73 -18.76 -15.16
C CYS A 427 -25.10 -20.15 -14.62
N TYR A 428 -24.14 -21.09 -14.58
CA TYR A 428 -24.34 -22.43 -14.05
C TYR A 428 -24.59 -22.40 -12.54
N HIS A 429 -23.73 -21.74 -11.77
CA HIS A 429 -23.87 -21.68 -10.32
C HIS A 429 -25.08 -20.85 -9.86
N LEU A 430 -25.46 -19.82 -10.61
CA LEU A 430 -26.64 -19.01 -10.33
C LEU A 430 -27.94 -19.66 -10.80
N GLY A 431 -27.86 -20.71 -11.64
CA GLY A 431 -29.02 -21.44 -12.16
C GLY A 431 -29.93 -20.59 -13.03
N ILE A 432 -29.37 -19.67 -13.81
CA ILE A 432 -30.10 -18.77 -14.71
C ILE A 432 -30.05 -19.26 -16.16
N SER A 433 -31.03 -18.84 -16.98
CA SER A 433 -31.11 -19.19 -18.42
C SER A 433 -30.40 -18.19 -19.35
N ASP A 434 -29.53 -17.34 -18.78
CA ASP A 434 -28.58 -16.47 -19.52
C ASP A 434 -29.22 -15.40 -20.43
N LYS A 435 -30.55 -15.29 -20.39
CA LYS A 435 -31.33 -14.27 -21.10
C LYS A 435 -31.15 -12.89 -20.49
N LYS A 436 -31.32 -11.87 -21.34
CA LYS A 436 -31.12 -10.46 -21.02
C LYS A 436 -31.81 -10.04 -19.71
N ALA A 437 -33.05 -10.49 -19.50
CA ALA A 437 -33.84 -10.15 -18.31
C ALA A 437 -33.34 -10.79 -17.01
N GLU A 438 -32.83 -12.02 -17.06
CA GLU A 438 -32.29 -12.72 -15.88
C GLU A 438 -30.91 -12.18 -15.51
N VAL A 439 -30.05 -11.95 -16.51
CA VAL A 439 -28.75 -11.28 -16.31
C VAL A 439 -28.96 -9.89 -15.71
N GLN A 440 -29.89 -9.11 -16.28
CA GLN A 440 -30.29 -7.81 -15.74
C GLN A 440 -30.71 -7.89 -14.27
N ALA A 441 -31.56 -8.87 -13.93
CA ALA A 441 -32.05 -9.05 -12.58
C ALA A 441 -30.89 -9.30 -11.61
N LYS A 442 -29.95 -10.18 -11.97
CA LYS A 442 -28.78 -10.50 -11.14
C LYS A 442 -27.82 -9.33 -10.97
N TRP A 443 -27.59 -8.58 -12.03
CA TRP A 443 -26.77 -7.36 -12.01
C TRP A 443 -27.43 -6.19 -11.27
N SER A 444 -28.75 -6.24 -11.05
CA SER A 444 -29.48 -5.22 -10.26
C SER A 444 -29.48 -5.52 -8.75
N GLU A 445 -28.89 -6.64 -8.30
CA GLU A 445 -28.82 -7.00 -6.87
C GLU A 445 -27.68 -6.26 -6.12
N PHE A 446 -26.76 -5.61 -6.84
CA PHE A 446 -25.61 -4.89 -6.30
C PHE A 446 -25.35 -3.57 -7.05
N ASP A 447 -24.58 -2.68 -6.44
CA ASP A 447 -24.15 -1.42 -7.04
C ASP A 447 -23.04 -1.67 -8.07
N ARG A 448 -23.43 -1.68 -9.34
CA ARG A 448 -22.54 -1.94 -10.48
C ARG A 448 -21.46 -0.89 -10.66
N SER A 449 -21.68 0.34 -10.17
CA SER A 449 -20.68 1.39 -10.26
C SER A 449 -19.44 1.10 -9.40
N THR A 450 -19.53 0.13 -8.48
CA THR A 450 -18.43 -0.28 -7.59
C THR A 450 -17.54 -1.38 -8.17
N VAL A 451 -17.95 -2.00 -9.28
CA VAL A 451 -17.26 -3.14 -9.89
C VAL A 451 -16.05 -2.68 -10.69
N VAL A 452 -14.89 -3.23 -10.33
CA VAL A 452 -13.61 -3.00 -11.02
C VAL A 452 -13.28 -4.14 -11.97
N THR A 453 -13.66 -5.38 -11.62
CA THR A 453 -13.49 -6.53 -12.51
C THR A 453 -14.82 -7.27 -12.64
N LEU A 454 -15.24 -7.49 -13.90
CA LEU A 454 -16.43 -8.26 -14.23
C LEU A 454 -16.02 -9.55 -14.94
N ALA A 455 -16.33 -10.70 -14.34
CA ALA A 455 -16.18 -12.00 -14.97
C ALA A 455 -17.54 -12.60 -15.29
N ILE A 456 -17.68 -13.20 -16.47
CA ILE A 456 -18.87 -13.92 -16.91
C ILE A 456 -18.45 -15.34 -17.27
N ARG A 457 -19.13 -16.34 -16.70
CA ARG A 457 -18.71 -17.74 -16.79
C ARG A 457 -19.89 -18.67 -17.06
N HIS A 458 -19.63 -19.72 -17.82
CA HIS A 458 -20.52 -20.88 -17.97
C HIS A 458 -21.93 -20.56 -18.47
N CYS A 459 -22.06 -19.53 -19.32
CA CYS A 459 -23.32 -19.17 -19.94
C CYS A 459 -23.45 -19.86 -21.30
N THR A 460 -24.57 -20.53 -21.57
CA THR A 460 -24.78 -21.35 -22.78
C THR A 460 -25.39 -20.60 -23.97
N ALA A 461 -25.97 -19.43 -23.74
CA ALA A 461 -26.64 -18.54 -24.68
C ALA A 461 -26.75 -17.12 -24.09
N LEU A 462 -25.60 -16.51 -23.78
CA LEU A 462 -25.52 -15.21 -23.12
C LEU A 462 -26.10 -14.08 -23.98
N GLU A 463 -27.08 -13.37 -23.42
CA GLU A 463 -27.60 -12.10 -23.94
C GLU A 463 -27.14 -10.95 -23.02
N VAL A 464 -26.20 -10.13 -23.50
CA VAL A 464 -25.62 -9.04 -22.70
C VAL A 464 -26.62 -7.87 -22.57
N PRO A 465 -27.05 -7.48 -21.36
CA PRO A 465 -27.99 -6.38 -21.18
C PRO A 465 -27.33 -5.02 -21.31
N ASP A 466 -28.11 -4.01 -21.72
CA ASP A 466 -27.67 -2.61 -21.88
C ASP A 466 -27.08 -2.02 -20.59
N SER A 467 -27.44 -2.63 -19.47
CA SER A 467 -27.03 -2.25 -18.12
C SER A 467 -25.57 -2.58 -17.80
N ILE A 468 -24.87 -3.25 -18.73
CA ILE A 468 -23.40 -3.28 -18.76
C ILE A 468 -22.82 -1.86 -18.78
N ALA A 469 -23.53 -0.88 -19.36
CA ALA A 469 -23.13 0.51 -19.38
C ALA A 469 -22.96 1.15 -17.99
N ASP A 470 -23.55 0.57 -16.93
CA ASP A 470 -23.49 1.12 -15.57
C ASP A 470 -22.20 0.73 -14.82
N PHE A 471 -21.33 -0.09 -15.43
CA PHE A 471 -20.06 -0.58 -14.86
C PHE A 471 -18.90 0.42 -15.08
N HIS A 472 -19.08 1.66 -14.62
CA HIS A 472 -18.18 2.79 -14.93
C HIS A 472 -16.73 2.67 -14.44
N LEU A 473 -16.50 1.96 -13.34
CA LEU A 473 -15.16 1.76 -12.75
C LEU A 473 -14.47 0.50 -13.24
N THR A 474 -15.11 -0.29 -14.11
CA THR A 474 -14.57 -1.57 -14.56
C THR A 474 -13.32 -1.36 -15.40
N THR A 475 -12.21 -1.95 -14.94
CA THR A 475 -10.92 -1.98 -15.63
C THR A 475 -10.74 -3.24 -16.45
N GLY A 476 -11.54 -4.28 -16.21
CA GLY A 476 -11.43 -5.53 -16.94
C GLY A 476 -12.73 -6.32 -17.03
N ILE A 477 -12.99 -6.88 -18.21
CA ILE A 477 -14.10 -7.79 -18.46
C ILE A 477 -13.54 -9.11 -18.97
N LYS A 478 -13.91 -10.23 -18.36
CA LYS A 478 -13.50 -11.57 -18.78
C LYS A 478 -14.72 -12.45 -19.03
N LEU A 479 -14.72 -13.13 -20.16
CA LEU A 479 -15.69 -14.19 -20.48
C LEU A 479 -14.95 -15.52 -20.51
N TYR A 480 -15.44 -16.50 -19.77
CA TYR A 480 -14.87 -17.84 -19.71
C TYR A 480 -15.92 -18.92 -20.00
N ASN A 481 -15.57 -19.88 -20.85
CA ASN A 481 -16.39 -21.06 -21.16
C ASN A 481 -17.86 -20.72 -21.39
N SER A 482 -18.12 -19.78 -22.29
CA SER A 482 -19.45 -19.21 -22.51
C SER A 482 -19.77 -19.12 -24.00
N THR A 483 -21.04 -19.18 -24.35
CA THR A 483 -21.53 -18.94 -25.71
C THR A 483 -22.29 -17.63 -25.72
N ILE A 484 -21.82 -16.67 -26.51
CA ILE A 484 -22.57 -15.43 -26.74
C ILE A 484 -23.67 -15.73 -27.73
N TYR A 485 -24.91 -15.38 -27.38
CA TYR A 485 -26.03 -15.39 -28.30
C TYR A 485 -26.29 -13.98 -28.84
N GLU A 486 -26.29 -12.97 -27.97
CA GLU A 486 -26.47 -11.57 -28.34
C GLU A 486 -25.58 -10.64 -27.50
N TRP A 487 -24.80 -9.80 -28.17
CA TRP A 487 -24.15 -8.65 -27.56
C TRP A 487 -24.22 -7.48 -28.55
N GLY A 488 -25.37 -6.81 -28.53
CA GLY A 488 -25.72 -5.76 -29.48
C GLY A 488 -25.12 -4.39 -29.16
N ALA A 489 -25.23 -3.47 -30.12
CA ALA A 489 -24.70 -2.10 -30.02
C ALA A 489 -25.31 -1.26 -28.87
N SER A 490 -26.52 -1.59 -28.40
CA SER A 490 -27.12 -0.91 -27.22
C SER A 490 -26.41 -1.23 -25.91
N ALA A 491 -25.74 -2.38 -25.86
CA ALA A 491 -24.93 -2.85 -24.74
C ALA A 491 -23.43 -2.71 -25.05
N ALA A 492 -23.07 -1.73 -25.88
CA ALA A 492 -21.70 -1.55 -26.30
C ALA A 492 -20.79 -1.07 -25.17
N VAL A 493 -19.57 -1.59 -25.18
CA VAL A 493 -18.45 -1.07 -24.42
C VAL A 493 -18.00 0.22 -25.09
N THR A 494 -18.16 1.32 -24.37
CA THR A 494 -17.82 2.67 -24.86
C THR A 494 -16.93 3.43 -23.89
N ASN A 495 -16.18 4.42 -24.37
CA ASN A 495 -15.39 5.32 -23.53
C ASN A 495 -16.28 6.15 -22.59
N THR A 496 -17.47 6.52 -23.04
CA THR A 496 -18.45 7.24 -22.20
C THR A 496 -18.85 6.42 -20.97
N ASN A 497 -19.11 5.12 -21.16
CA ASN A 497 -19.64 4.27 -20.10
C ASN A 497 -18.56 3.46 -19.37
N HIS A 498 -17.42 3.19 -20.00
CA HIS A 498 -16.33 2.37 -19.45
C HIS A 498 -14.98 3.07 -19.63
N PRO A 499 -14.82 4.30 -19.11
CA PRO A 499 -13.58 5.07 -19.31
C PRO A 499 -12.37 4.43 -18.64
N ALA A 500 -12.58 3.54 -17.66
CA ALA A 500 -11.51 2.87 -16.92
C ALA A 500 -11.08 1.53 -17.52
N LEU A 501 -11.77 1.02 -18.56
CA LEU A 501 -11.53 -0.33 -19.10
C LEU A 501 -10.15 -0.42 -19.74
N ILE A 502 -9.40 -1.47 -19.41
CA ILE A 502 -8.00 -1.68 -19.78
C ILE A 502 -7.86 -2.93 -20.65
N TRP A 503 -8.53 -4.00 -20.24
CA TRP A 503 -8.47 -5.30 -20.90
C TRP A 503 -9.83 -5.95 -21.06
N LEU A 504 -9.95 -6.77 -22.09
CA LEU A 504 -11.16 -7.54 -22.37
C LEU A 504 -10.76 -8.91 -22.94
N TYR A 505 -11.11 -9.96 -22.20
CA TYR A 505 -10.67 -11.33 -22.49
C TYR A 505 -11.84 -12.26 -22.81
N PHE A 506 -11.69 -13.04 -23.87
CA PHE A 506 -12.61 -14.06 -24.34
C PHE A 506 -11.89 -15.40 -24.35
N VAL A 507 -12.19 -16.25 -23.38
CA VAL A 507 -11.48 -17.50 -23.15
C VAL A 507 -12.45 -18.67 -23.26
N ARG A 508 -12.22 -19.57 -24.21
CA ARG A 508 -13.19 -20.66 -24.52
C ARG A 508 -14.58 -20.11 -24.83
N VAL A 509 -14.65 -18.98 -25.54
CA VAL A 509 -15.92 -18.34 -25.88
C VAL A 509 -16.35 -18.71 -27.29
N HIS A 510 -17.61 -19.14 -27.42
CA HIS A 510 -18.25 -19.34 -28.71
C HIS A 510 -18.99 -18.07 -29.15
N LEU A 511 -18.69 -17.61 -30.36
CA LEU A 511 -19.20 -16.40 -30.98
C LEU A 511 -20.15 -16.74 -32.15
N PRO A 512 -21.30 -16.06 -32.27
CA PRO A 512 -22.20 -16.23 -33.40
C PRO A 512 -21.48 -16.02 -34.73
N ASP A 513 -21.63 -16.98 -35.66
CA ASP A 513 -21.01 -16.97 -36.99
C ASP A 513 -19.48 -16.79 -37.02
N GLY A 514 -18.78 -16.97 -35.89
CA GLY A 514 -17.34 -16.75 -35.78
C GLY A 514 -16.92 -15.29 -35.95
N ARG A 515 -17.79 -14.34 -35.61
CA ARG A 515 -17.58 -12.89 -35.73
C ARG A 515 -17.50 -12.20 -34.37
N LEU A 516 -16.77 -11.09 -34.33
CA LEU A 516 -16.75 -10.22 -33.16
C LEU A 516 -18.13 -9.57 -32.93
N PRO A 517 -18.61 -9.45 -31.68
CA PRO A 517 -19.92 -8.90 -31.39
C PRO A 517 -19.96 -7.37 -31.57
N GLU A 518 -21.11 -6.82 -32.00
CA GLU A 518 -21.33 -5.38 -32.15
C GLU A 518 -21.03 -4.58 -30.87
N GLY A 519 -21.24 -5.21 -29.71
CA GLY A 519 -20.96 -4.61 -28.41
C GLY A 519 -19.50 -4.22 -28.16
N ILE A 520 -18.55 -4.75 -28.93
CA ILE A 520 -17.12 -4.37 -28.83
C ILE A 520 -16.64 -3.60 -30.08
N MET A 521 -17.59 -3.13 -30.89
CA MET A 521 -17.34 -2.48 -32.19
C MET A 521 -17.84 -1.03 -32.21
N SER A 522 -18.00 -0.40 -31.04
CA SER A 522 -18.40 1.01 -30.94
C SER A 522 -17.32 1.95 -31.50
N THR A 523 -17.75 3.01 -32.19
CA THR A 523 -16.86 4.11 -32.59
C THR A 523 -16.45 5.00 -31.41
N ASP A 524 -17.19 4.98 -30.30
CA ASP A 524 -16.78 5.58 -29.02
C ASP A 524 -16.00 4.55 -28.21
N PHE A 525 -14.96 3.94 -28.78
CA PHE A 525 -14.21 2.86 -28.13
C PHE A 525 -13.42 3.37 -26.90
N PRO A 526 -13.32 2.61 -25.80
CA PRO A 526 -12.60 3.07 -24.61
C PRO A 526 -11.15 3.41 -24.92
N THR A 527 -10.77 4.64 -24.56
CA THR A 527 -9.42 5.18 -24.81
C THR A 527 -8.30 4.50 -24.02
N ASN A 528 -8.67 3.64 -23.08
CA ASN A 528 -7.75 2.92 -22.22
C ASN A 528 -7.77 1.42 -22.45
N LEU A 529 -8.66 0.92 -23.32
CA LEU A 529 -8.74 -0.50 -23.67
C LEU A 529 -7.71 -0.76 -24.76
N TYR A 530 -6.57 -1.33 -24.38
CA TYR A 530 -5.47 -1.64 -25.30
C TYR A 530 -5.03 -3.09 -25.23
N ASP A 531 -5.74 -3.94 -24.49
CA ASP A 531 -5.42 -5.36 -24.33
C ASP A 531 -6.64 -6.24 -24.61
N LEU A 532 -6.63 -6.90 -25.76
CA LEU A 532 -7.75 -7.67 -26.29
C LEU A 532 -7.29 -9.09 -26.60
N GLU A 533 -7.80 -10.05 -25.84
CA GLU A 533 -7.36 -11.44 -25.95
C GLU A 533 -8.54 -12.38 -26.22
N PHE A 534 -8.40 -13.18 -27.27
CA PHE A 534 -9.36 -14.17 -27.72
C PHE A 534 -8.65 -15.51 -27.80
N THR A 535 -8.79 -16.34 -26.77
CA THR A 535 -8.07 -17.61 -26.63
C THR A 535 -9.04 -18.78 -26.66
N TYR A 536 -8.81 -19.75 -27.54
CA TYR A 536 -9.72 -20.88 -27.80
C TYR A 536 -11.12 -20.42 -28.20
N THR A 537 -11.21 -19.58 -29.23
CA THR A 537 -12.48 -19.07 -29.76
C THR A 537 -12.70 -19.53 -31.20
N ASN A 538 -13.94 -19.46 -31.69
CA ASN A 538 -14.25 -19.75 -33.09
C ASN A 538 -14.17 -18.50 -34.00
N VAL A 539 -13.39 -17.48 -33.63
CA VAL A 539 -13.20 -16.29 -34.49
C VAL A 539 -12.60 -16.74 -35.81
N ARG A 540 -13.29 -16.42 -36.91
CA ARG A 540 -12.90 -16.80 -38.28
C ARG A 540 -12.65 -15.60 -39.17
N GLU A 541 -13.28 -14.46 -38.87
CA GLU A 541 -13.07 -13.21 -39.59
C GLU A 541 -13.20 -12.01 -38.65
N VAL A 542 -12.54 -10.93 -39.03
CA VAL A 542 -12.57 -9.64 -38.33
C VAL A 542 -12.98 -8.57 -39.35
N PRO A 543 -13.81 -7.58 -38.99
CA PRO A 543 -14.27 -6.56 -39.92
C PRO A 543 -13.14 -5.70 -40.52
N ASP A 544 -13.23 -5.38 -41.81
CA ASP A 544 -12.20 -4.63 -42.54
C ASP A 544 -11.98 -3.19 -42.02
N ASP A 545 -12.96 -2.64 -41.30
CA ASP A 545 -12.95 -1.28 -40.74
C ASP A 545 -12.60 -1.24 -39.24
N LEU A 546 -12.13 -2.34 -38.66
CA LEU A 546 -11.82 -2.44 -37.22
C LEU A 546 -10.82 -1.39 -36.76
N ASP A 547 -9.84 -1.03 -37.62
CA ASP A 547 -8.83 0.01 -37.36
C ASP A 547 -9.40 1.43 -37.25
N THR A 548 -10.66 1.63 -37.67
CA THR A 548 -11.38 2.90 -37.47
C THR A 548 -12.13 2.95 -36.14
N LYS A 549 -12.22 1.82 -35.43
CA LYS A 549 -13.00 1.65 -34.20
C LYS A 549 -12.09 1.40 -33.00
N TRP A 550 -11.20 0.42 -33.09
CA TRP A 550 -10.29 0.07 -32.01
C TRP A 550 -9.12 1.06 -31.90
N LEU A 551 -8.52 1.12 -30.71
CA LEU A 551 -7.43 2.03 -30.41
C LEU A 551 -6.14 1.60 -31.14
N ILE A 552 -5.41 2.56 -31.70
CA ILE A 552 -4.05 2.33 -32.24
C ILE A 552 -3.11 1.97 -31.07
N GLY A 553 -2.22 1.00 -31.26
CA GLY A 553 -1.33 0.46 -30.24
C GLY A 553 -1.92 -0.71 -29.45
N THR A 554 -3.13 -1.16 -29.77
CA THR A 554 -3.81 -2.26 -29.05
C THR A 554 -3.04 -3.56 -29.22
N THR A 555 -2.72 -4.22 -28.12
CA THR A 555 -2.30 -5.63 -28.06
C THR A 555 -3.49 -6.50 -28.43
N VAL A 556 -3.31 -7.39 -29.41
CA VAL A 556 -4.39 -8.24 -29.93
C VAL A 556 -3.94 -9.69 -30.04
N TYR A 557 -4.58 -10.56 -29.26
CA TYR A 557 -4.35 -12.00 -29.31
C TYR A 557 -5.57 -12.75 -29.88
N PHE A 558 -5.34 -13.57 -30.89
CA PHE A 558 -6.28 -14.56 -31.43
C PHE A 558 -5.62 -15.94 -31.39
N GLU A 559 -5.57 -16.53 -30.19
CA GLU A 559 -4.93 -17.82 -29.94
C GLU A 559 -5.92 -18.96 -30.10
N TYR A 560 -5.50 -20.03 -30.78
CA TYR A 560 -6.34 -21.18 -31.07
C TYR A 560 -7.69 -20.76 -31.68
N SER A 561 -7.63 -19.80 -32.61
CA SER A 561 -8.78 -19.28 -33.36
C SER A 561 -8.99 -20.06 -34.66
N GLU A 562 -10.04 -19.72 -35.43
CA GLU A 562 -10.29 -20.29 -36.76
C GLU A 562 -9.77 -19.38 -37.90
N LEU A 563 -8.93 -18.38 -37.59
CA LEU A 563 -8.31 -17.51 -38.58
C LEU A 563 -7.31 -18.30 -39.45
N THR A 564 -7.49 -18.24 -40.77
CA THR A 564 -6.59 -18.90 -41.74
C THR A 564 -5.46 -18.00 -42.23
N SER A 565 -5.50 -16.71 -41.89
CA SER A 565 -4.49 -15.70 -42.24
C SER A 565 -4.53 -14.57 -41.20
N ILE A 566 -3.42 -13.86 -41.02
CA ILE A 566 -3.37 -12.66 -40.18
C ILE A 566 -4.09 -11.51 -40.92
N PRO A 567 -5.21 -10.97 -40.39
CA PRO A 567 -5.94 -9.91 -41.09
C PRO A 567 -5.14 -8.60 -41.13
N SER A 568 -5.04 -7.98 -42.31
CA SER A 568 -4.27 -6.73 -42.50
C SER A 568 -4.78 -5.58 -41.63
N VAL A 569 -6.07 -5.58 -41.28
CA VAL A 569 -6.67 -4.59 -40.38
C VAL A 569 -6.04 -4.63 -38.98
N ILE A 570 -5.62 -5.80 -38.49
CA ILE A 570 -4.92 -5.91 -37.20
C ILE A 570 -3.55 -5.25 -37.28
N LEU A 571 -2.85 -5.37 -38.41
CA LEU A 571 -1.55 -4.73 -38.61
C LEU A 571 -1.67 -3.19 -38.68
N ARG A 572 -2.77 -2.66 -39.21
CA ARG A 572 -3.05 -1.21 -39.25
C ARG A 572 -3.33 -0.60 -37.87
N LEU A 573 -3.60 -1.42 -36.85
CA LEU A 573 -3.69 -0.96 -35.47
C LEU A 573 -2.32 -0.60 -34.88
N ASP A 574 -1.20 -0.85 -35.58
CA ASP A 574 0.16 -0.67 -35.07
C ASP A 574 0.36 -1.32 -33.67
N PRO A 575 0.04 -2.62 -33.53
CA PRO A 575 -0.03 -3.28 -32.23
C PRO A 575 1.34 -3.38 -31.54
N TYR A 576 1.36 -3.23 -30.21
CA TYR A 576 2.55 -3.48 -29.40
C TYR A 576 2.91 -4.97 -29.33
N SER A 577 1.90 -5.84 -29.30
CA SER A 577 2.06 -7.30 -29.29
C SER A 577 0.91 -7.99 -30.02
N ILE A 578 1.24 -9.09 -30.71
CA ILE A 578 0.27 -9.96 -31.37
C ILE A 578 0.52 -11.42 -31.02
N SER A 579 -0.56 -12.20 -30.94
CA SER A 579 -0.50 -13.65 -30.84
C SER A 579 -1.52 -14.28 -31.76
N PHE A 580 -1.05 -15.23 -32.56
CA PHE A 580 -1.89 -16.07 -33.42
C PHE A 580 -1.63 -17.55 -33.16
N THR A 581 -1.00 -17.86 -32.02
CA THR A 581 -0.57 -19.20 -31.64
C THR A 581 -1.68 -20.23 -31.81
N GLY A 582 -1.39 -21.37 -32.44
CA GLY A 582 -2.34 -22.48 -32.59
C GLY A 582 -3.46 -22.26 -33.62
N SER A 583 -3.50 -21.12 -34.31
CA SER A 583 -4.47 -20.86 -35.38
C SER A 583 -4.06 -21.58 -36.69
N PRO A 584 -5.01 -21.95 -37.59
CA PRO A 584 -4.74 -22.69 -38.82
C PRO A 584 -4.11 -21.83 -39.95
N ILE A 585 -3.11 -21.02 -39.61
CA ILE A 585 -2.42 -20.10 -40.52
C ILE A 585 -1.28 -20.84 -41.22
N THR A 586 -1.36 -20.96 -42.55
CA THR A 586 -0.37 -21.70 -43.35
C THR A 586 0.70 -20.82 -43.98
N GLU A 587 0.44 -19.52 -44.10
CA GLU A 587 1.33 -18.54 -44.76
C GLU A 587 1.32 -17.22 -43.99
N LEU A 588 2.46 -16.53 -43.97
CA LEU A 588 2.63 -15.22 -43.35
C LEU A 588 2.99 -14.19 -44.42
N SER A 589 2.36 -13.02 -44.35
CA SER A 589 2.70 -11.90 -45.23
C SER A 589 3.91 -11.13 -44.68
N PRO A 590 4.75 -10.50 -45.53
CA PRO A 590 5.90 -9.72 -45.07
C PRO A 590 5.51 -8.58 -44.11
N GLU A 591 4.36 -7.96 -44.34
CA GLU A 591 3.87 -6.79 -43.60
C GLU A 591 3.72 -7.06 -42.09
N VAL A 592 3.50 -8.32 -41.71
CA VAL A 592 3.40 -8.75 -40.30
C VAL A 592 4.70 -8.45 -39.53
N PHE A 593 5.85 -8.47 -40.20
CA PHE A 593 7.17 -8.19 -39.61
C PHE A 593 7.57 -6.72 -39.73
N GLU A 594 6.80 -5.88 -40.42
CA GLU A 594 7.13 -4.49 -40.75
C GLU A 594 6.37 -3.47 -39.88
N VAL A 595 5.62 -3.93 -38.88
CA VAL A 595 4.86 -3.07 -37.95
C VAL A 595 5.83 -2.32 -37.02
N PRO A 596 5.89 -0.97 -37.07
CA PRO A 596 6.93 -0.18 -36.41
C PRO A 596 7.10 -0.43 -34.92
N ASP A 597 6.01 -0.50 -34.16
CA ASP A 597 6.02 -0.55 -32.69
C ASP A 597 5.81 -1.97 -32.12
N LEU A 598 5.81 -2.99 -32.98
CA LEU A 598 5.58 -4.38 -32.58
C LEU A 598 6.80 -4.98 -31.87
N VAL A 599 6.65 -5.36 -30.59
CA VAL A 599 7.73 -5.88 -29.74
C VAL A 599 7.69 -7.39 -29.58
N TYR A 600 6.50 -7.96 -29.43
CA TYR A 600 6.29 -9.38 -29.13
C TYR A 600 5.38 -10.03 -30.17
N MET A 601 5.89 -11.09 -30.81
CA MET A 601 5.16 -11.86 -31.82
C MET A 601 5.07 -13.33 -31.42
N TYR A 602 3.85 -13.79 -31.14
CA TYR A 602 3.58 -15.18 -30.78
C TYR A 602 2.94 -15.92 -31.96
N LEU A 603 3.76 -16.68 -32.69
CA LEU A 603 3.39 -17.42 -33.90
C LEU A 603 3.72 -18.93 -33.73
N GLY A 604 3.55 -19.45 -32.52
CA GLY A 604 3.78 -20.86 -32.21
C GLY A 604 2.63 -21.76 -32.67
N SER A 605 2.90 -23.04 -32.88
CA SER A 605 1.89 -24.07 -33.21
C SER A 605 1.03 -23.75 -34.44
N ILE A 606 1.52 -22.91 -35.37
CA ILE A 606 0.86 -22.65 -36.65
C ILE A 606 1.52 -23.48 -37.77
N PRO A 607 0.76 -23.98 -38.76
CA PRO A 607 1.26 -24.90 -39.78
C PRO A 607 2.09 -24.24 -40.91
N ILE A 608 2.82 -23.16 -40.62
CA ILE A 608 3.71 -22.50 -41.59
C ILE A 608 4.89 -23.39 -41.94
N GLN A 609 5.31 -23.37 -43.21
CA GLN A 609 6.52 -24.05 -43.66
C GLN A 609 7.75 -23.14 -43.58
N ASP A 610 7.62 -21.91 -44.07
CA ASP A 610 8.72 -20.96 -44.22
C ASP A 610 8.28 -19.56 -43.81
N LEU A 611 9.25 -18.71 -43.44
CA LEU A 611 9.04 -17.28 -43.27
C LEU A 611 9.05 -16.57 -44.64
N PRO A 612 8.38 -15.42 -44.81
CA PRO A 612 8.36 -14.70 -46.08
C PRO A 612 9.76 -14.21 -46.48
N PRO A 613 10.16 -14.32 -47.77
CA PRO A 613 11.49 -13.88 -48.23
C PRO A 613 11.64 -12.35 -48.32
N ASP A 614 10.55 -11.64 -48.58
CA ASP A 614 10.58 -10.23 -49.02
C ASP A 614 10.25 -9.23 -47.90
N VAL A 615 10.73 -9.45 -46.68
CA VAL A 615 10.63 -8.45 -45.58
C VAL A 615 11.66 -7.35 -45.82
N THR A 616 11.19 -6.13 -46.08
CA THR A 616 12.02 -4.99 -46.47
C THR A 616 12.49 -4.17 -45.29
N ASN A 617 11.64 -3.98 -44.29
CA ASN A 617 11.91 -3.15 -43.12
C ASN A 617 11.42 -3.83 -41.84
N LEU A 618 12.23 -4.76 -41.32
CA LEU A 618 11.95 -5.42 -40.05
C LEU A 618 11.67 -4.39 -38.96
N SER A 619 10.63 -4.63 -38.18
CA SER A 619 10.25 -3.77 -37.06
C SER A 619 11.45 -3.47 -36.17
N PRO A 620 11.79 -2.19 -35.96
CA PRO A 620 12.91 -1.80 -35.11
C PRO A 620 12.64 -2.12 -33.64
N ALA A 621 11.37 -2.20 -33.24
CA ALA A 621 10.93 -2.50 -31.89
C ALA A 621 10.96 -3.99 -31.56
N LEU A 622 10.92 -4.88 -32.59
CA LEU A 622 10.87 -6.33 -32.39
C LEU A 622 11.95 -6.79 -31.41
N GLY A 623 11.49 -7.51 -30.40
CA GLY A 623 12.32 -8.07 -29.34
C GLY A 623 12.24 -9.59 -29.29
N TYR A 624 11.04 -10.16 -29.41
CA TYR A 624 10.86 -11.61 -29.29
C TYR A 624 9.92 -12.14 -30.37
N LEU A 625 10.35 -13.23 -31.01
CA LEU A 625 9.61 -13.96 -32.02
C LEU A 625 9.50 -15.43 -31.58
N TYR A 626 8.27 -15.88 -31.34
CA TYR A 626 7.96 -17.25 -30.96
C TYR A 626 7.48 -18.00 -32.20
N LEU A 627 8.20 -19.07 -32.55
CA LEU A 627 7.93 -19.99 -33.66
C LEU A 627 7.96 -21.44 -33.17
N THR A 628 7.58 -21.65 -31.91
CA THR A 628 7.51 -22.98 -31.29
C THR A 628 6.59 -23.91 -32.07
N ASP A 629 6.93 -25.18 -32.19
CA ASP A 629 6.13 -26.20 -32.90
C ASP A 629 5.71 -25.81 -34.34
N THR A 630 6.56 -25.07 -35.06
CA THR A 630 6.37 -24.75 -36.49
C THR A 630 7.21 -25.64 -37.41
N ASN A 631 6.94 -25.64 -38.72
CA ASN A 631 7.79 -26.36 -39.68
C ASN A 631 8.98 -25.54 -40.19
N VAL A 632 9.24 -24.35 -39.63
CA VAL A 632 10.34 -23.46 -40.05
C VAL A 632 11.67 -24.17 -39.84
N SER A 633 12.45 -24.28 -40.92
CA SER A 633 13.77 -24.93 -40.93
C SER A 633 14.92 -24.01 -41.30
N PHE A 634 14.66 -22.78 -41.74
CA PHE A 634 15.70 -21.82 -42.09
C PHE A 634 15.24 -20.37 -41.93
N PHE A 635 16.20 -19.43 -41.98
CA PHE A 635 15.99 -18.00 -41.85
C PHE A 635 16.56 -17.21 -43.03
N TRP A 636 15.84 -16.17 -43.45
CA TRP A 636 16.30 -15.18 -44.41
C TRP A 636 17.14 -14.09 -43.74
N SER A 637 18.06 -13.46 -44.48
CA SER A 637 18.98 -12.45 -43.94
C SER A 637 18.31 -11.20 -43.37
N TRP A 638 17.03 -10.96 -43.67
CA TRP A 638 16.30 -9.84 -43.06
C TRP A 638 16.13 -9.99 -41.54
N ILE A 639 16.33 -11.19 -40.95
CA ILE A 639 16.30 -11.40 -39.50
C ILE A 639 17.61 -10.96 -38.82
N ASP A 640 18.71 -10.83 -39.57
CA ASP A 640 20.05 -10.57 -39.02
C ASP A 640 20.12 -9.28 -38.15
N PRO A 641 19.41 -8.18 -38.48
CA PRO A 641 19.34 -7.01 -37.59
C PRO A 641 18.79 -7.31 -36.19
N LEU A 642 17.85 -8.26 -36.04
CA LEU A 642 17.38 -8.72 -34.73
C LEU A 642 18.48 -9.47 -34.00
N VAL A 643 19.20 -10.35 -34.69
CA VAL A 643 20.33 -11.10 -34.14
C VAL A 643 21.39 -10.14 -33.60
N GLU A 644 21.85 -9.20 -34.41
CA GLU A 644 22.87 -8.22 -34.04
C GLU A 644 22.46 -7.37 -32.82
N LYS A 645 21.20 -6.92 -32.78
CA LYS A 645 20.65 -6.10 -31.69
C LYS A 645 20.59 -6.85 -30.35
N THR A 646 20.48 -8.17 -30.38
CA THR A 646 20.11 -8.99 -29.21
C THR A 646 21.28 -9.82 -28.65
N LEU A 647 22.46 -9.80 -29.26
CA LEU A 647 23.68 -10.49 -28.79
C LEU A 647 24.08 -10.23 -27.33
N GLY A 648 23.63 -9.11 -26.74
CA GLY A 648 23.90 -8.74 -25.35
C GLY A 648 22.74 -9.02 -24.38
N TRP A 649 21.65 -9.62 -24.86
CA TRP A 649 20.44 -9.81 -24.06
C TRP A 649 20.58 -11.03 -23.14
N PRO A 650 19.93 -11.03 -21.97
CA PRO A 650 19.96 -12.18 -21.07
C PRO A 650 19.12 -13.36 -21.58
N ARG A 651 18.23 -13.13 -22.55
CA ARG A 651 17.32 -14.14 -23.12
C ARG A 651 17.40 -14.10 -24.64
N ALA A 652 17.35 -15.29 -25.24
CA ALA A 652 17.29 -15.46 -26.68
C ALA A 652 16.02 -14.81 -27.26
N PRO A 653 16.13 -14.05 -28.38
CA PRO A 653 14.98 -13.42 -29.02
C PRO A 653 14.11 -14.40 -29.83
N LEU A 654 14.67 -15.52 -30.31
CA LEU A 654 13.93 -16.52 -31.09
C LEU A 654 13.60 -17.72 -30.21
N LEU A 655 12.31 -17.94 -29.95
CA LEU A 655 11.83 -19.08 -29.16
C LEU A 655 11.19 -20.10 -30.09
N MET A 656 11.82 -21.25 -30.24
CA MET A 656 11.59 -22.14 -31.37
C MET A 656 11.60 -23.63 -31.00
N GLY A 657 11.41 -23.94 -29.71
CA GLY A 657 11.25 -25.33 -29.26
C GLY A 657 10.25 -26.09 -30.13
N GLY A 658 10.62 -27.30 -30.56
CA GLY A 658 9.78 -28.16 -31.40
C GLY A 658 9.81 -27.84 -32.90
N SER A 659 10.45 -26.74 -33.32
CA SER A 659 10.63 -26.42 -34.74
C SER A 659 11.60 -27.36 -35.46
N LYS A 660 11.49 -27.45 -36.80
CA LYS A 660 12.49 -28.19 -37.62
C LYS A 660 13.89 -27.60 -37.49
N TYR A 661 14.01 -26.28 -37.41
CA TYR A 661 15.30 -25.61 -37.21
C TYR A 661 15.98 -26.09 -35.92
N CYS A 662 15.25 -26.12 -34.80
CA CYS A 662 15.77 -26.60 -33.52
C CYS A 662 16.15 -28.08 -33.55
N ALA A 663 15.36 -28.91 -34.24
CA ALA A 663 15.71 -30.33 -34.42
C ALA A 663 17.01 -30.53 -35.21
N GLU A 664 17.32 -29.66 -36.17
CA GLU A 664 18.61 -29.69 -36.89
C GLU A 664 19.75 -29.11 -36.05
N LEU A 665 19.51 -27.99 -35.36
CA LEU A 665 20.49 -27.36 -34.47
C LEU A 665 20.93 -28.31 -33.35
N GLU A 666 20.01 -29.11 -32.80
CA GLU A 666 20.32 -30.12 -31.80
C GLU A 666 21.25 -31.21 -32.36
N LYS A 667 21.00 -31.70 -33.58
CA LYS A 667 21.89 -32.66 -34.27
C LYS A 667 23.28 -32.10 -34.53
N ILE A 668 23.36 -30.84 -34.95
CA ILE A 668 24.63 -30.13 -35.16
C ILE A 668 25.38 -30.00 -33.82
N THR A 669 24.68 -29.59 -32.77
CA THR A 669 25.25 -29.41 -31.44
C THR A 669 25.78 -30.72 -30.86
N ARG A 670 25.10 -31.85 -31.12
CA ARG A 670 25.53 -33.21 -30.74
C ARG A 670 26.65 -33.80 -31.62
N GLY A 671 26.99 -33.15 -32.73
CA GLY A 671 27.98 -33.65 -33.70
C GLY A 671 27.46 -34.77 -34.60
N GLU A 672 26.14 -34.94 -34.69
CA GLU A 672 25.49 -35.89 -35.61
C GLU A 672 25.41 -35.35 -37.05
N SER A 673 25.46 -34.02 -37.20
CA SER A 673 25.59 -33.30 -38.48
C SER A 673 26.61 -32.16 -38.33
N THR A 674 27.19 -31.71 -39.44
CA THR A 674 28.08 -30.54 -39.49
C THR A 674 27.44 -29.31 -40.13
N THR A 675 26.27 -29.46 -40.76
CA THR A 675 25.56 -28.39 -41.47
C THR A 675 24.04 -28.58 -41.34
N PHE A 676 23.28 -27.51 -41.56
CA PHE A 676 21.84 -27.60 -41.78
C PHE A 676 21.52 -28.35 -43.08
N SER A 677 20.34 -28.97 -43.17
CA SER A 677 19.92 -29.74 -44.36
C SER A 677 19.61 -28.84 -45.55
N VAL A 678 19.21 -27.59 -45.29
CA VAL A 678 18.95 -26.59 -46.31
C VAL A 678 20.29 -26.07 -46.85
N PRO A 679 20.55 -26.14 -48.17
CA PRO A 679 21.84 -25.72 -48.74
C PRO A 679 22.04 -24.21 -48.56
N PRO A 680 23.24 -23.75 -48.19
CA PRO A 680 23.51 -22.33 -48.02
C PRO A 680 23.32 -21.59 -49.34
N LEU A 681 22.39 -20.62 -49.36
CA LEU A 681 22.10 -19.76 -50.50
C LEU A 681 22.35 -18.29 -50.16
N PRO A 682 22.75 -17.46 -51.13
CA PRO A 682 22.76 -16.01 -50.96
C PRO A 682 21.37 -15.52 -50.52
N GLY A 683 21.29 -14.79 -49.41
CA GLY A 683 20.03 -14.31 -48.83
C GLY A 683 19.56 -15.08 -47.59
N TYR A 684 20.25 -16.14 -47.17
CA TYR A 684 20.03 -16.76 -45.86
C TYR A 684 20.77 -16.04 -44.74
N SER A 685 20.18 -16.10 -43.56
CA SER A 685 20.67 -15.51 -42.32
C SER A 685 21.99 -16.12 -41.87
N ILE A 686 22.76 -15.36 -41.07
CA ILE A 686 23.89 -15.91 -40.30
C ILE A 686 23.46 -17.07 -39.40
N LEU A 687 22.19 -17.21 -39.06
CA LEU A 687 21.65 -18.36 -38.33
C LEU A 687 21.79 -19.68 -39.08
N MET A 688 21.99 -19.64 -40.41
CA MET A 688 22.22 -20.83 -41.23
C MET A 688 23.71 -21.20 -41.34
N ASP A 689 24.61 -20.45 -40.70
CA ASP A 689 26.04 -20.76 -40.64
C ASP A 689 26.37 -21.56 -39.37
N ALA A 690 26.60 -22.87 -39.54
CA ALA A 690 26.96 -23.81 -38.50
C ALA A 690 28.48 -23.86 -38.21
N SER A 691 29.26 -22.89 -38.69
CA SER A 691 30.69 -22.78 -38.39
C SER A 691 30.98 -22.68 -36.89
N GLU A 692 32.14 -23.15 -36.46
CA GLU A 692 32.56 -23.04 -35.06
C GLU A 692 32.71 -21.57 -34.63
N GLU A 693 33.05 -20.68 -35.56
CA GLU A 693 33.14 -19.23 -35.32
C GLU A 693 31.78 -18.58 -35.01
N ASN A 694 30.69 -19.09 -35.58
CA ASN A 694 29.34 -18.52 -35.43
C ASN A 694 28.45 -19.26 -34.43
N ARG A 695 28.93 -20.41 -33.91
CA ARG A 695 28.18 -21.30 -33.02
C ARG A 695 27.59 -20.60 -31.80
N ASP A 696 28.37 -19.74 -31.14
CA ASP A 696 27.91 -19.01 -29.95
C ASP A 696 26.78 -18.03 -30.28
N THR A 697 26.85 -17.36 -31.43
CA THR A 697 25.79 -16.47 -31.93
C THR A 697 24.49 -17.25 -32.13
N VAL A 698 24.55 -18.41 -32.79
CA VAL A 698 23.37 -19.25 -33.04
C VAL A 698 22.74 -19.72 -31.74
N LEU A 699 23.54 -20.27 -30.82
CA LEU A 699 23.06 -20.80 -29.54
C LEU A 699 22.56 -19.71 -28.59
N HIS A 700 23.09 -18.49 -28.68
CA HIS A 700 22.59 -17.35 -27.91
C HIS A 700 21.27 -16.80 -28.47
N THR A 701 21.07 -16.92 -29.79
CA THR A 701 19.92 -16.31 -30.47
C THR A 701 18.69 -17.20 -30.51
N ALA A 702 18.89 -18.52 -30.63
CA ALA A 702 17.82 -19.51 -30.72
C ALA A 702 17.66 -20.29 -29.42
N ASN A 703 16.53 -20.12 -28.73
CA ASN A 703 16.10 -20.98 -27.64
C ASN A 703 15.22 -22.12 -28.20
N CYS A 704 15.64 -23.35 -27.95
CA CYS A 704 14.97 -24.57 -28.41
C CYS A 704 14.19 -25.31 -27.30
N ASP A 705 13.91 -24.64 -26.17
CA ASP A 705 13.15 -25.21 -25.07
C ASP A 705 11.66 -25.20 -25.38
N MET A 706 11.00 -26.31 -25.03
CA MET A 706 9.55 -26.50 -25.23
C MET A 706 8.68 -25.74 -24.22
N GLU A 707 9.25 -25.17 -23.16
CA GLU A 707 8.49 -24.47 -22.12
C GLU A 707 7.73 -23.25 -22.67
N ASN A 708 8.15 -22.72 -23.82
CA ASN A 708 7.53 -21.59 -24.50
C ASN A 708 6.47 -22.00 -25.53
N ALA A 709 6.13 -23.29 -25.64
CA ALA A 709 5.14 -23.83 -26.57
C ALA A 709 3.73 -23.87 -25.96
N VAL A 710 3.31 -22.75 -25.38
CA VAL A 710 2.00 -22.59 -24.72
C VAL A 710 1.34 -21.29 -25.17
N PRO A 711 0.00 -21.17 -25.12
CA PRO A 711 -0.67 -19.87 -25.29
C PRO A 711 -0.13 -18.84 -24.30
N VAL A 712 -0.12 -17.57 -24.70
CA VAL A 712 0.23 -16.45 -23.80
C VAL A 712 -0.76 -16.38 -22.65
N TYR A 713 -2.04 -16.61 -22.93
CA TYR A 713 -3.05 -16.74 -21.89
C TYR A 713 -2.84 -18.05 -21.11
N PRO A 714 -2.71 -18.01 -19.76
CA PRO A 714 -2.42 -19.20 -18.94
C PRO A 714 -3.65 -20.10 -18.79
N ILE A 715 -4.02 -20.80 -19.87
CA ILE A 715 -5.26 -21.57 -19.99
C ILE A 715 -5.38 -22.69 -18.94
N ASP A 716 -4.28 -23.36 -18.61
CA ASP A 716 -4.28 -24.45 -17.63
C ASP A 716 -4.64 -23.94 -16.22
N LEU A 717 -4.19 -22.73 -15.88
CA LEU A 717 -4.58 -22.09 -14.63
C LEU A 717 -6.07 -21.76 -14.66
N GLU A 718 -6.52 -21.08 -15.72
CA GLU A 718 -7.92 -20.65 -15.86
C GLU A 718 -8.87 -21.85 -15.81
N ASP A 719 -8.58 -22.92 -16.54
CA ASP A 719 -9.37 -24.15 -16.49
C ASP A 719 -9.40 -24.77 -15.09
N ARG A 720 -8.30 -24.72 -14.34
CA ARG A 720 -8.27 -25.23 -12.97
C ARG A 720 -9.09 -24.39 -11.99
N VAL A 721 -9.06 -23.06 -12.10
CA VAL A 721 -9.73 -22.15 -11.14
C VAL A 721 -11.18 -21.85 -11.51
N SER A 722 -11.54 -22.00 -12.79
CA SER A 722 -12.86 -21.66 -13.31
C SER A 722 -13.67 -22.88 -13.74
N ALA A 723 -13.13 -24.11 -13.72
CA ALA A 723 -13.89 -25.33 -13.98
C ALA A 723 -15.12 -25.46 -13.06
N LEU A 724 -16.18 -26.05 -13.62
CA LEU A 724 -17.36 -26.48 -12.86
C LEU A 724 -16.94 -27.53 -11.82
N GLN A 725 -17.15 -27.24 -10.54
CA GLN A 725 -16.86 -28.14 -9.42
C GLN A 725 -18.07 -28.97 -9.00
#